data_AF-A0AAJ5Z330-F1
#
_entry.id   AF-A0AAJ5Z330-F1
#
_cell.length_a   1.000
_cell.length_b   1.000
_cell.length_c   1.000
_cell.angle_alpha   90.00
_cell.angle_beta   90.00
_cell.angle_gamma   90.00
#
_symmetry.space_group_name_H-M   'P 1'
#
loop_
_entity.id
_entity.type
_entity.pdbx_description
1 polymer ?
#
loop_
_entity_poly.entity_id
_entity_poly.type
_entity_poly.pdbx_seq_one_letter_code
_entity_poly.pdbx_strand_id
1 'polypeptide(L)'
;MAWEVAHIHMSAVRRTLPPPRPEEDGKKKDLESSSGRELVDRPLFQNYPRTLRELALRVRRITGPKGEGSKTHLPHRPTRDELLSMAHGFWTRMRIHFKWITIRGFRRFNIDDLSAFFTLGGLGTAIWVIVGTTTFVSVIFAALSLLNMQEWIALQLAKILSRQMGFTIVFGSAIVPKWKEGRISFKDVVITRRAEPTDPVKLHAEHKDDAVSPSMSMQLGAEPAIPAYDTGDHVVQPFDDEHQVERDASTNFSMFELHIDSIDVQLSLSRWFDGRGLLHTMDVRGVRGIVDRRHVFWDPDRPYDPRKARRTAKTNDIDLDSFTVEDFLVTLYQPGDFRAFNVSIFHARIPRLRAQWLFYDLLNADSITGQVDGCLFSLHKPQSVYHTARDMYRKVADQHTPYIQNWSRLRVDGVNIDHVQKMAGLSGPLMWIYSGRFDLVADIKFPRQYGENVDINTILSEIRDTLNATFAGERATTRDCGDALIPGQPELSGPAIVAPVTTVGPQAERARQERAGHDAAARRSRSRLLARSTYPPRSEAADDEVASLDHTTDIRPSVVIELDVRFKDIKASMPIFTRELNYSTYALARPIVAFMNANKTLIPVKCRILMDLSEFDGSLDLSQTGLPPLVSQKIWEALAHHVASQQANHQRMRNVSLWTLDTIAHGLLRLARHLRDTLTRATPPEVATA
;
A
#
# COMPACT_ATOMS: atom_id res chain seq x y z
N MET A 1 -36.16 -40.46 -37.00
CA MET A 1 -37.43 -40.93 -36.40
C MET A 1 -37.84 -39.89 -35.40
N ALA A 2 -38.98 -39.22 -35.42
CA ALA A 2 -40.24 -39.26 -36.15
C ALA A 2 -40.97 -37.98 -35.66
N TRP A 3 -41.90 -37.30 -36.32
CA TRP A 3 -42.67 -37.50 -37.53
C TRP A 3 -43.44 -36.17 -37.76
N GLU A 4 -43.75 -35.87 -39.01
CA GLU A 4 -44.83 -34.97 -39.42
C GLU A 4 -46.19 -35.44 -38.90
N VAL A 5 -47.09 -34.50 -38.54
CA VAL A 5 -48.56 -34.50 -38.76
C VAL A 5 -48.99 -33.02 -38.63
N ALA A 6 -49.34 -32.24 -39.67
CA ALA A 6 -50.41 -32.28 -40.67
C ALA A 6 -51.73 -31.58 -40.25
N HIS A 7 -52.21 -30.72 -41.18
CA HIS A 7 -53.59 -30.28 -41.47
C HIS A 7 -54.23 -29.10 -40.71
N ILE A 8 -54.49 -27.95 -41.36
CA ILE A 8 -55.59 -27.54 -42.30
C ILE A 8 -56.85 -27.04 -41.59
N HIS A 9 -57.23 -25.79 -41.88
CA HIS A 9 -58.57 -25.22 -42.19
C HIS A 9 -58.42 -23.67 -42.11
N MET A 10 -58.96 -22.76 -42.92
CA MET A 10 -60.07 -22.58 -43.89
C MET A 10 -59.72 -21.24 -44.61
N SER A 11 -60.23 -20.77 -45.74
CA SER A 11 -61.27 -21.16 -46.68
C SER A 11 -61.13 -20.20 -47.89
N ALA A 12 -61.51 -20.69 -49.08
CA ALA A 12 -61.50 -19.92 -50.31
C ALA A 12 -62.71 -18.99 -50.41
N VAL A 13 -62.47 -17.72 -50.77
CA VAL A 13 -63.51 -16.82 -51.32
C VAL A 13 -63.10 -16.43 -52.73
N ARG A 14 -63.77 -17.06 -53.71
CA ARG A 14 -63.78 -16.62 -55.12
C ARG A 14 -64.50 -15.27 -55.20
N ARG A 15 -63.83 -14.25 -55.72
CA ARG A 15 -64.49 -13.10 -56.36
C ARG A 15 -64.25 -13.18 -57.86
N THR A 16 -65.35 -13.25 -58.59
CA THR A 16 -65.45 -13.26 -60.04
C THR A 16 -65.12 -11.87 -60.60
N LEU A 17 -64.22 -11.82 -61.60
CA LEU A 17 -64.02 -10.62 -62.43
C LEU A 17 -65.07 -10.60 -63.56
N PRO A 18 -65.57 -9.41 -63.98
CA PRO A 18 -66.40 -9.27 -65.17
C PRO A 18 -65.55 -9.28 -66.46
N PRO A 19 -66.15 -9.54 -67.64
CA PRO A 19 -65.41 -9.70 -68.90
C PRO A 19 -64.91 -8.36 -69.46
N PRO A 20 -63.82 -8.35 -70.26
CA PRO A 20 -63.36 -7.14 -70.93
C PRO A 20 -64.19 -6.83 -72.19
N ARG A 21 -64.44 -5.54 -72.44
CA ARG A 21 -64.92 -4.98 -73.71
C ARG A 21 -63.76 -4.26 -74.44
N PRO A 22 -63.88 -4.03 -75.76
CA PRO A 22 -62.75 -4.13 -76.68
C PRO A 22 -61.90 -2.87 -76.80
N GLU A 23 -60.79 -3.08 -77.49
CA GLU A 23 -59.63 -2.24 -77.73
C GLU A 23 -59.91 -0.79 -78.16
N GLU A 24 -59.21 0.15 -77.53
CA GLU A 24 -58.73 1.37 -78.20
C GLU A 24 -57.24 1.19 -78.52
N ASP A 25 -56.96 1.06 -79.81
CA ASP A 25 -55.64 1.02 -80.40
C ASP A 25 -54.94 2.37 -80.23
N GLY A 26 -53.91 2.41 -79.39
CA GLY A 26 -53.13 3.64 -79.26
C GLY A 26 -52.00 3.64 -78.25
N LYS A 27 -51.35 2.50 -77.94
CA LYS A 27 -50.13 2.48 -77.10
C LYS A 27 -49.38 1.12 -77.06
N LYS A 28 -49.18 0.46 -78.21
CA LYS A 28 -48.37 -0.79 -78.25
C LYS A 28 -46.90 -0.61 -78.70
N LYS A 29 -46.49 0.56 -79.21
CA LYS A 29 -45.10 0.74 -79.70
C LYS A 29 -44.04 0.97 -78.62
N ASP A 30 -44.38 1.45 -77.42
CA ASP A 30 -43.39 1.76 -76.37
C ASP A 30 -43.14 0.60 -75.39
N LEU A 31 -44.04 -0.39 -75.32
CA LEU A 31 -43.91 -1.49 -74.35
C LEU A 31 -42.96 -2.60 -74.84
N GLU A 32 -43.00 -2.97 -76.12
CA GLU A 32 -42.10 -3.99 -76.70
C GLU A 32 -40.64 -3.51 -76.80
N SER A 33 -40.44 -2.22 -77.12
CA SER A 33 -39.12 -1.56 -77.12
C SER A 33 -38.46 -1.53 -75.73
N SER A 34 -39.27 -1.41 -74.66
CA SER A 34 -38.78 -1.30 -73.29
C SER A 34 -38.24 -2.63 -72.74
N SER A 35 -38.87 -3.76 -73.13
CA SER A 35 -38.48 -5.11 -72.69
C SER A 35 -37.11 -5.52 -73.26
N GLY A 36 -36.88 -5.23 -74.55
CA GLY A 36 -35.59 -5.50 -75.21
C GLY A 36 -34.43 -4.70 -74.62
N ARG A 37 -34.64 -3.40 -74.32
CA ARG A 37 -33.62 -2.55 -73.66
C ARG A 37 -33.32 -3.00 -72.22
N GLU A 38 -34.33 -3.48 -71.48
CA GLU A 38 -34.12 -3.96 -70.12
C GLU A 38 -33.28 -5.25 -70.08
N LEU A 39 -33.45 -6.14 -71.07
CA LEU A 39 -32.64 -7.35 -71.20
C LEU A 39 -31.16 -7.05 -71.52
N VAL A 40 -30.89 -6.01 -72.33
CA VAL A 40 -29.54 -5.54 -72.67
C VAL A 40 -28.87 -4.79 -71.51
N ASP A 41 -29.64 -4.06 -70.69
CA ASP A 41 -29.12 -3.25 -69.59
C ASP A 41 -28.98 -4.00 -68.26
N ARG A 42 -29.72 -5.10 -68.08
CA ARG A 42 -29.60 -5.99 -66.91
C ARG A 42 -28.18 -6.47 -66.61
N PRO A 43 -27.35 -6.92 -67.58
CA PRO A 43 -25.97 -7.34 -67.31
C PRO A 43 -25.09 -6.23 -66.73
N LEU A 44 -25.30 -4.97 -67.12
CA LEU A 44 -24.49 -3.82 -66.70
C LEU A 44 -24.63 -3.50 -65.21
N PHE A 45 -25.76 -3.88 -64.59
CA PHE A 45 -26.03 -3.67 -63.17
C PHE A 45 -26.22 -4.98 -62.39
N GLN A 46 -25.74 -6.12 -62.90
CA GLN A 46 -25.80 -7.41 -62.19
C GLN A 46 -25.15 -7.35 -60.80
N ASN A 47 -24.06 -6.58 -60.69
CA ASN A 47 -23.33 -6.37 -59.44
C ASN A 47 -24.06 -5.47 -58.43
N TYR A 48 -25.24 -4.93 -58.75
CA TYR A 48 -26.05 -4.14 -57.82
C TYR A 48 -27.00 -5.05 -57.02
N PRO A 49 -27.36 -4.68 -55.76
CA PRO A 49 -28.45 -5.33 -55.06
C PRO A 49 -29.78 -5.03 -55.75
N ARG A 50 -30.76 -5.95 -55.67
CA ARG A 50 -32.00 -5.92 -56.47
C ARG A 50 -32.71 -4.55 -56.45
N THR A 51 -32.84 -3.94 -55.28
CA THR A 51 -33.51 -2.64 -55.09
C THR A 51 -32.77 -1.46 -55.75
N LEU A 52 -31.43 -1.43 -55.66
CA LEU A 52 -30.63 -0.39 -56.32
C LEU A 52 -30.48 -0.66 -57.83
N ARG A 53 -30.56 -1.91 -58.24
CA ARG A 53 -30.54 -2.30 -59.66
C ARG A 53 -31.78 -1.78 -60.38
N GLU A 54 -32.95 -1.90 -59.76
CA GLU A 54 -34.20 -1.35 -60.30
C GLU A 54 -34.17 0.18 -60.38
N LEU A 55 -33.62 0.84 -59.36
CA LEU A 55 -33.40 2.29 -59.38
C LEU A 55 -32.40 2.71 -60.47
N ALA A 56 -31.28 2.01 -60.61
CA ALA A 56 -30.29 2.28 -61.66
C ALA A 56 -30.87 2.10 -63.08
N LEU A 57 -31.69 1.06 -63.29
CA LEU A 57 -32.39 0.82 -64.55
C LEU A 57 -33.48 1.87 -64.82
N ARG A 58 -34.10 2.44 -63.78
CA ARG A 58 -35.04 3.56 -63.92
C ARG A 58 -34.31 4.86 -64.27
N VAL A 59 -33.23 5.17 -63.55
CA VAL A 59 -32.38 6.34 -63.85
C VAL A 59 -31.89 6.28 -65.29
N ARG A 60 -31.33 5.14 -65.71
CA ARG A 60 -30.81 4.97 -67.08
C ARG A 60 -31.89 5.06 -68.17
N ARG A 61 -33.12 4.65 -67.89
CA ARG A 61 -34.24 4.86 -68.82
C ARG A 61 -34.54 6.34 -69.06
N ILE A 62 -34.27 7.18 -68.06
CA ILE A 62 -34.54 8.62 -68.09
C ILE A 62 -33.34 9.40 -68.64
N THR A 63 -32.12 9.00 -68.27
CA THR A 63 -30.87 9.72 -68.61
C THR A 63 -30.09 9.14 -69.78
N GLY A 64 -30.45 7.93 -70.25
CA GLY A 64 -29.75 7.23 -71.32
C GLY A 64 -29.93 7.90 -72.70
N PRO A 65 -28.94 7.76 -73.61
CA PRO A 65 -28.98 8.41 -74.92
C PRO A 65 -30.13 7.87 -75.77
N LYS A 66 -31.00 8.78 -76.22
CA LYS A 66 -32.03 8.51 -77.24
C LYS A 66 -31.42 8.72 -78.63
N GLY A 67 -30.65 7.78 -79.16
CA GLY A 67 -30.21 7.87 -80.56
C GLY A 67 -29.11 6.91 -80.98
N GLU A 68 -29.31 6.28 -82.14
CA GLU A 68 -28.30 5.56 -82.92
C GLU A 68 -27.27 6.56 -83.44
N GLY A 69 -26.01 6.49 -82.99
CA GLY A 69 -24.93 7.28 -83.58
C GLY A 69 -23.90 7.82 -82.60
N SER A 70 -23.22 6.97 -81.86
CA SER A 70 -21.90 7.31 -81.32
C SER A 70 -21.13 6.04 -80.95
N LYS A 71 -20.18 5.69 -81.82
CA LYS A 71 -19.21 4.60 -81.60
C LYS A 71 -18.12 5.11 -80.65
N THR A 72 -18.41 5.12 -79.35
CA THR A 72 -17.46 5.11 -78.20
C THR A 72 -18.15 5.73 -76.97
N HIS A 73 -19.06 5.01 -76.33
CA HIS A 73 -19.52 5.41 -75.00
C HIS A 73 -19.32 4.28 -74.01
N LEU A 74 -18.44 4.54 -73.05
CA LEU A 74 -18.38 3.80 -71.80
C LEU A 74 -19.79 3.79 -71.16
N PRO A 75 -20.22 2.66 -70.58
CA PRO A 75 -21.54 2.57 -69.97
C PRO A 75 -21.74 3.62 -68.88
N HIS A 76 -22.77 4.48 -69.01
CA HIS A 76 -23.12 5.50 -68.00
C HIS A 76 -23.45 4.83 -66.67
N ARG A 77 -22.65 5.12 -65.64
CA ARG A 77 -22.91 4.65 -64.28
C ARG A 77 -23.69 5.75 -63.54
N PRO A 78 -24.86 5.43 -62.95
CA PRO A 78 -25.69 6.43 -62.29
C PRO A 78 -24.94 7.06 -61.11
N THR A 79 -25.00 8.38 -61.03
CA THR A 79 -24.40 9.14 -59.93
C THR A 79 -25.23 9.02 -58.65
N ARG A 80 -24.65 9.39 -57.50
CA ARG A 80 -25.36 9.38 -56.21
C ARG A 80 -26.63 10.23 -56.27
N ASP A 81 -26.54 11.43 -56.83
CA ASP A 81 -27.64 12.39 -56.83
C ASP A 81 -28.76 11.94 -57.79
N GLU A 82 -28.41 11.30 -58.91
CA GLU A 82 -29.38 10.64 -59.79
C GLU A 82 -30.15 9.53 -59.05
N LEU A 83 -29.48 8.70 -58.25
CA LEU A 83 -30.15 7.66 -57.47
C LEU A 83 -31.02 8.24 -56.33
N LEU A 84 -30.59 9.34 -55.71
CA LEU A 84 -31.35 10.02 -54.64
C LEU A 84 -32.60 10.73 -55.19
N SER A 85 -32.50 11.30 -56.40
CA SER A 85 -33.63 11.96 -57.07
C SER A 85 -34.77 10.97 -57.36
N MET A 86 -34.43 9.72 -57.69
CA MET A 86 -35.38 8.67 -58.06
C MET A 86 -35.82 7.79 -56.86
N ALA A 87 -35.15 7.90 -55.72
CA ALA A 87 -35.45 7.10 -54.53
C ALA A 87 -36.70 7.64 -53.82
N HIS A 88 -37.75 6.81 -53.79
CA HIS A 88 -38.94 7.02 -52.97
C HIS A 88 -38.76 6.29 -51.62
N GLY A 89 -38.82 7.04 -50.53
CA GLY A 89 -38.71 6.52 -49.15
C GLY A 89 -37.44 6.92 -48.41
N PHE A 90 -37.54 6.99 -47.08
CA PHE A 90 -36.43 7.33 -46.18
C PHE A 90 -35.32 6.26 -46.21
N TRP A 91 -35.70 4.99 -46.07
CA TRP A 91 -34.76 3.87 -45.99
C TRP A 91 -33.97 3.64 -47.27
N THR A 92 -34.57 3.86 -48.43
CA THR A 92 -33.91 3.79 -49.74
C THR A 92 -32.86 4.89 -49.89
N ARG A 93 -33.17 6.13 -49.48
CA ARG A 93 -32.21 7.25 -49.45
C ARG A 93 -31.08 7.02 -48.44
N MET A 94 -31.42 6.61 -47.21
CA MET A 94 -30.42 6.27 -46.18
C MET A 94 -29.49 5.16 -46.64
N ARG A 95 -30.01 4.13 -47.32
CA ARG A 95 -29.22 3.02 -47.85
C ARG A 95 -28.31 3.44 -49.02
N ILE A 96 -28.74 4.37 -49.87
CA ILE A 96 -27.89 4.98 -50.91
C ILE A 96 -26.74 5.76 -50.26
N HIS A 97 -27.04 6.57 -49.23
CA HIS A 97 -26.01 7.26 -48.46
C HIS A 97 -25.04 6.29 -47.78
N PHE A 98 -25.54 5.26 -47.09
CA PHE A 98 -24.73 4.25 -46.42
C PHE A 98 -23.80 3.51 -47.40
N LYS A 99 -24.33 3.06 -48.54
CA LYS A 99 -23.53 2.45 -49.63
C LYS A 99 -22.45 3.38 -50.17
N TRP A 100 -22.80 4.64 -50.39
CA TRP A 100 -21.86 5.64 -50.89
C TRP A 100 -20.77 5.96 -49.86
N ILE A 101 -21.10 6.07 -48.59
CA ILE A 101 -20.14 6.34 -47.52
C ILE A 101 -19.19 5.14 -47.33
N THR A 102 -19.71 3.91 -47.41
CA THR A 102 -18.92 2.69 -47.13
C THR A 102 -17.99 2.26 -48.26
N ILE A 103 -18.44 2.25 -49.52
CA ILE A 103 -17.65 1.72 -50.65
C ILE A 103 -17.38 2.80 -51.72
N ARG A 104 -17.97 4.02 -51.59
CA ARG A 104 -18.07 5.00 -52.68
C ARG A 104 -18.60 4.41 -53.98
N GLY A 105 -19.51 3.44 -53.86
CA GLY A 105 -20.06 2.72 -54.99
C GLY A 105 -21.31 1.91 -54.63
N PHE A 106 -22.06 1.48 -55.64
CA PHE A 106 -23.37 0.83 -55.45
C PHE A 106 -23.34 -0.69 -55.65
N ARG A 107 -22.16 -1.28 -55.91
CA ARG A 107 -21.92 -2.73 -56.05
C ARG A 107 -22.19 -3.51 -54.76
N ARG A 108 -22.48 -4.82 -54.84
CA ARG A 108 -22.62 -5.74 -53.70
C ARG A 108 -21.30 -5.82 -52.91
N PHE A 109 -21.41 -6.06 -51.61
CA PHE A 109 -20.26 -6.31 -50.75
C PHE A 109 -19.56 -7.60 -51.22
N ASN A 110 -18.25 -7.51 -51.47
CA ASN A 110 -17.44 -8.70 -51.65
C ASN A 110 -17.02 -9.25 -50.29
N ILE A 111 -16.55 -10.50 -50.25
CA ILE A 111 -15.97 -11.09 -49.05
C ILE A 111 -14.76 -10.27 -48.59
N ASP A 112 -13.97 -9.73 -49.52
CA ASP A 112 -12.83 -8.86 -49.20
C ASP A 112 -13.24 -7.52 -48.56
N ASP A 113 -14.37 -6.95 -48.99
CA ASP A 113 -14.88 -5.71 -48.36
C ASP A 113 -15.42 -6.03 -46.96
N LEU A 114 -16.14 -7.15 -46.83
CA LEU A 114 -16.70 -7.59 -45.56
C LEU A 114 -15.59 -7.95 -44.57
N SER A 115 -14.53 -8.63 -45.01
CA SER A 115 -13.35 -8.93 -44.19
C SER A 115 -12.54 -7.67 -43.88
N ALA A 116 -12.49 -6.69 -44.79
CA ALA A 116 -11.90 -5.38 -44.49
C ALA A 116 -12.69 -4.63 -43.41
N PHE A 117 -14.04 -4.67 -43.45
CA PHE A 117 -14.87 -4.09 -42.39
C PHE A 117 -14.75 -4.85 -41.07
N PHE A 118 -14.68 -6.19 -41.11
CA PHE A 118 -14.45 -6.99 -39.91
C PHE A 118 -13.05 -6.78 -39.34
N THR A 119 -12.03 -6.62 -40.18
CA THR A 119 -10.66 -6.33 -39.74
C THR A 119 -10.57 -4.92 -39.19
N LEU A 120 -11.13 -3.91 -39.86
CA LEU A 120 -11.11 -2.51 -39.40
C LEU A 120 -11.95 -2.31 -38.14
N GLY A 121 -13.18 -2.83 -38.15
CA GLY A 121 -14.09 -2.78 -37.00
C GLY A 121 -13.57 -3.61 -35.85
N GLY A 122 -13.09 -4.83 -36.12
CA GLY A 122 -12.49 -5.73 -35.14
C GLY A 122 -11.26 -5.14 -34.50
N LEU A 123 -10.32 -4.60 -35.29
CA LEU A 123 -9.13 -3.90 -34.79
C LEU A 123 -9.52 -2.67 -33.99
N GLY A 124 -10.49 -1.87 -34.47
CA GLY A 124 -11.01 -0.72 -33.74
C GLY A 124 -11.62 -1.10 -32.39
N THR A 125 -12.42 -2.17 -32.34
CA THR A 125 -12.98 -2.68 -31.09
C THR A 125 -11.90 -3.26 -30.18
N ALA A 126 -10.89 -3.94 -30.71
CA ALA A 126 -9.78 -4.48 -29.93
C ALA A 126 -8.96 -3.34 -29.30
N ILE A 127 -8.64 -2.29 -30.06
CA ILE A 127 -7.96 -1.10 -29.56
C ILE A 127 -8.81 -0.42 -28.48
N TRP A 128 -10.12 -0.26 -28.71
CA TRP A 128 -11.02 0.32 -27.71
C TRP A 128 -11.10 -0.52 -26.43
N VAL A 129 -11.12 -1.85 -26.56
CA VAL A 129 -11.11 -2.78 -25.42
C VAL A 129 -9.79 -2.68 -24.65
N ILE A 130 -8.64 -2.53 -25.32
CA ILE A 130 -7.32 -2.47 -24.65
C ILE A 130 -7.07 -1.11 -23.99
N VAL A 131 -7.37 -0.01 -24.70
CA VAL A 131 -7.11 1.36 -24.22
C VAL A 131 -8.22 1.87 -23.30
N GLY A 132 -9.46 1.53 -23.62
CA GLY A 132 -10.67 1.99 -22.94
C GLY A 132 -11.35 0.88 -22.15
N THR A 133 -10.61 -0.05 -21.55
CA THR A 133 -11.12 -1.18 -20.76
C THR A 133 -12.25 -0.82 -19.80
N THR A 134 -12.08 0.24 -19.01
CA THR A 134 -13.12 0.69 -18.08
C THR A 134 -14.33 1.24 -18.79
N THR A 135 -14.14 2.02 -19.85
CA THR A 135 -15.25 2.54 -20.66
C THR A 135 -16.00 1.41 -21.35
N PHE A 136 -15.31 0.38 -21.82
CA PHE A 136 -15.91 -0.81 -22.41
C PHE A 136 -16.70 -1.60 -21.38
N VAL A 137 -16.10 -1.91 -20.23
CA VAL A 137 -16.77 -2.66 -19.14
C VAL A 137 -17.94 -1.87 -18.57
N SER A 138 -17.84 -0.55 -18.45
CA SER A 138 -18.97 0.30 -18.05
C SER A 138 -20.10 0.32 -19.08
N VAL A 139 -19.81 0.22 -20.39
CA VAL A 139 -20.87 0.07 -21.42
C VAL A 139 -21.57 -1.27 -21.25
N ILE A 140 -20.82 -2.34 -20.98
CA ILE A 140 -21.41 -3.66 -20.70
C ILE A 140 -22.30 -3.60 -19.46
N PHE A 141 -21.82 -3.02 -18.36
CA PHE A 141 -22.63 -2.90 -17.15
C PHE A 141 -23.85 -1.99 -17.34
N ALA A 142 -23.74 -0.91 -18.09
CA ALA A 142 -24.87 -0.05 -18.44
C ALA A 142 -25.89 -0.80 -19.32
N ALA A 143 -25.43 -1.54 -20.33
CA ALA A 143 -26.30 -2.33 -21.20
C ALA A 143 -27.05 -3.43 -20.44
N LEU A 144 -26.39 -4.08 -19.49
CA LEU A 144 -27.03 -5.11 -18.66
C LEU A 144 -27.92 -4.51 -17.56
N SER A 145 -27.59 -3.30 -17.08
CA SER A 145 -28.48 -2.52 -16.21
C SER A 145 -29.78 -2.17 -16.93
N LEU A 146 -29.73 -1.82 -18.21
CA LEU A 146 -30.92 -1.63 -19.05
C LEU A 146 -31.77 -2.90 -19.19
N LEU A 147 -31.16 -4.08 -19.05
CA LEU A 147 -31.85 -5.38 -19.08
C LEU A 147 -32.31 -5.85 -17.68
N ASN A 148 -32.17 -5.00 -16.65
CA ASN A 148 -32.47 -5.31 -15.25
C ASN A 148 -31.70 -6.55 -14.71
N MET A 149 -30.48 -6.79 -15.20
CA MET A 149 -29.64 -7.93 -14.81
C MET A 149 -28.60 -7.59 -13.73
N GLN A 150 -28.79 -6.48 -13.00
CA GLN A 150 -27.78 -5.97 -12.05
C GLN A 150 -27.50 -6.95 -10.90
N GLU A 151 -28.54 -7.53 -10.30
CA GLU A 151 -28.41 -8.52 -9.22
C GLU A 151 -27.62 -9.76 -9.68
N TRP A 152 -27.90 -10.24 -10.89
CA TRP A 152 -27.19 -11.40 -11.45
C TRP A 152 -25.70 -11.12 -11.61
N ILE A 153 -25.33 -9.93 -12.10
CA ILE A 153 -23.93 -9.53 -12.27
C ILE A 153 -23.24 -9.37 -10.93
N ALA A 154 -23.88 -8.67 -9.98
CA ALA A 154 -23.37 -8.47 -8.64
C ALA A 154 -23.03 -9.82 -7.99
N LEU A 155 -23.93 -10.80 -8.10
CA LEU A 155 -23.73 -12.16 -7.60
C LEU A 155 -22.60 -12.93 -8.32
N GLN A 156 -22.50 -12.82 -9.64
CA GLN A 156 -21.40 -13.48 -10.38
C GLN A 156 -20.04 -12.85 -10.05
N LEU A 157 -19.99 -11.53 -9.97
CA LEU A 157 -18.79 -10.79 -9.58
C LEU A 157 -18.39 -11.13 -8.15
N ALA A 158 -19.35 -11.14 -7.22
CA ALA A 158 -19.17 -11.57 -5.83
C ALA A 158 -18.57 -12.98 -5.74
N LYS A 159 -19.11 -13.95 -6.49
CA LYS A 159 -18.58 -15.33 -6.51
C LYS A 159 -17.14 -15.40 -7.03
N ILE A 160 -16.84 -14.67 -8.10
CA ILE A 160 -15.49 -14.65 -8.70
C ILE A 160 -14.49 -14.04 -7.71
N LEU A 161 -14.81 -12.86 -7.17
CA LEU A 161 -13.92 -12.15 -6.26
C LEU A 161 -13.76 -12.89 -4.92
N SER A 162 -14.84 -13.46 -4.39
CA SER A 162 -14.77 -14.24 -3.14
C SER A 162 -13.85 -15.46 -3.27
N ARG A 163 -13.88 -16.14 -4.42
CA ARG A 163 -12.98 -17.27 -4.72
C ARG A 163 -11.51 -16.85 -4.83
N GLN A 164 -11.24 -15.67 -5.39
CA GLN A 164 -9.87 -15.18 -5.56
C GLN A 164 -9.27 -14.65 -4.26
N MET A 165 -10.07 -13.93 -3.48
CA MET A 165 -9.63 -13.23 -2.27
C MET A 165 -9.64 -14.13 -1.02
N GLY A 166 -10.48 -15.16 -0.99
CA GLY A 166 -10.62 -16.06 0.16
C GLY A 166 -11.45 -15.50 1.31
N PHE A 167 -12.18 -14.41 1.08
CA PHE A 167 -13.20 -13.84 1.97
C PHE A 167 -14.47 -13.56 1.15
N THR A 168 -15.63 -13.53 1.78
CA THR A 168 -16.91 -13.37 1.09
C THR A 168 -17.19 -11.89 0.85
N ILE A 169 -17.43 -11.55 -0.41
CA ILE A 169 -17.75 -10.19 -0.84
C ILE A 169 -19.15 -10.21 -1.40
N VAL A 170 -19.98 -9.29 -0.93
CA VAL A 170 -21.33 -9.04 -1.45
C VAL A 170 -21.37 -7.60 -1.94
N PHE A 171 -21.91 -7.43 -3.14
CA PHE A 171 -22.21 -6.11 -3.68
C PHE A 171 -23.70 -5.85 -3.52
N GLY A 172 -24.05 -4.62 -3.15
CA GLY A 172 -25.40 -4.11 -3.28
C GLY A 172 -25.88 -4.11 -4.75
N SER A 173 -27.12 -3.70 -4.96
CA SER A 173 -27.76 -3.71 -6.29
C SER A 173 -27.21 -2.65 -7.26
N ALA A 174 -26.48 -1.65 -6.77
CA ALA A 174 -26.09 -0.48 -7.55
C ALA A 174 -24.61 -0.52 -8.01
N ILE A 175 -24.38 -0.96 -9.26
CA ILE A 175 -23.13 -0.74 -10.00
C ILE A 175 -23.31 0.48 -10.91
N VAL A 176 -22.59 1.57 -10.64
CA VAL A 176 -22.78 2.86 -11.31
C VAL A 176 -21.55 3.24 -12.14
N PRO A 177 -21.69 3.43 -13.47
CA PRO A 177 -20.59 3.88 -14.31
C PRO A 177 -20.35 5.39 -14.17
N LYS A 178 -19.10 5.78 -13.87
CA LYS A 178 -18.64 7.18 -13.83
C LYS A 178 -17.85 7.53 -15.10
N TRP A 179 -18.58 7.79 -16.18
CA TRP A 179 -18.01 8.01 -17.53
C TRP A 179 -16.99 9.15 -17.61
N LYS A 180 -17.25 10.27 -16.92
CA LYS A 180 -16.36 11.44 -16.93
C LYS A 180 -14.96 11.13 -16.38
N GLU A 181 -14.89 10.21 -15.43
CA GLU A 181 -13.66 9.81 -14.74
C GLU A 181 -13.08 8.50 -15.29
N GLY A 182 -13.82 7.81 -16.17
CA GLY A 182 -13.42 6.49 -16.67
C GLY A 182 -13.39 5.41 -15.59
N ARG A 183 -14.27 5.52 -14.58
CA ARG A 183 -14.31 4.65 -13.39
C ARG A 183 -15.64 3.91 -13.25
N ILE A 184 -15.62 2.80 -12.52
CA ILE A 184 -16.81 2.02 -12.15
C ILE A 184 -16.95 2.09 -10.64
N SER A 185 -18.13 2.48 -10.17
CA SER A 185 -18.44 2.64 -8.75
C SER A 185 -19.31 1.47 -8.29
N PHE A 186 -18.84 0.73 -7.29
CA PHE A 186 -19.63 -0.25 -6.56
C PHE A 186 -20.13 0.40 -5.29
N LYS A 187 -21.45 0.42 -5.07
CA LYS A 187 -22.05 0.97 -3.85
C LYS A 187 -22.47 -0.14 -2.91
N ASP A 188 -22.40 0.16 -1.61
CA ASP A 188 -22.92 -0.69 -0.54
C ASP A 188 -22.32 -2.11 -0.64
N VAL A 189 -21.03 -2.18 -0.36
CA VAL A 189 -20.23 -3.41 -0.48
C VAL A 189 -19.96 -3.94 0.91
N VAL A 190 -20.34 -5.18 1.14
CA VAL A 190 -20.08 -5.88 2.40
C VAL A 190 -19.00 -6.92 2.18
N ILE A 191 -17.95 -6.85 3.00
CA ILE A 191 -16.84 -7.79 3.00
C ILE A 191 -16.84 -8.49 4.35
N THR A 192 -17.04 -9.81 4.34
CA THR A 192 -17.06 -10.60 5.56
C THR A 192 -16.09 -11.76 5.52
N ARG A 193 -15.59 -12.14 6.68
CA ARG A 193 -14.86 -13.37 6.92
C ARG A 193 -15.30 -13.90 8.28
N ARG A 194 -16.18 -14.91 8.26
CA ARG A 194 -16.75 -15.58 9.43
C ARG A 194 -16.09 -16.96 9.65
N ALA A 195 -16.29 -17.55 10.83
CA ALA A 195 -15.80 -18.88 11.17
C ALA A 195 -16.36 -19.95 10.22
N GLU A 196 -17.66 -19.91 10.01
CA GLU A 196 -18.34 -20.73 9.03
C GLU A 196 -18.33 -20.01 7.68
N PRO A 197 -17.87 -20.67 6.60
CA PRO A 197 -17.87 -20.09 5.27
C PRO A 197 -19.32 -19.90 4.82
N THR A 198 -19.84 -18.68 4.93
CA THR A 198 -21.19 -18.35 4.49
C THR A 198 -21.24 -18.28 2.97
N ASP A 199 -22.26 -18.90 2.36
CA ASP A 199 -22.45 -18.79 0.92
C ASP A 199 -22.72 -17.32 0.52
N PRO A 200 -22.10 -16.80 -0.55
CA PRO A 200 -22.32 -15.41 -0.99
C PRO A 200 -23.79 -15.15 -1.38
N VAL A 201 -24.56 -16.20 -1.68
CA VAL A 201 -25.99 -16.11 -1.96
C VAL A 201 -26.80 -15.86 -0.68
N LYS A 202 -26.44 -16.50 0.43
CA LYS A 202 -27.11 -16.31 1.72
C LYS A 202 -26.82 -14.93 2.30
N LEU A 203 -25.54 -14.52 2.27
CA LEU A 203 -25.14 -13.16 2.69
C LEU A 203 -25.80 -12.08 1.83
N HIS A 204 -25.96 -12.30 0.52
CA HIS A 204 -26.67 -11.34 -0.33
C HIS A 204 -28.17 -11.25 -0.02
N ALA A 205 -28.79 -12.33 0.45
CA ALA A 205 -30.18 -12.30 0.93
C ALA A 205 -30.28 -11.57 2.28
N GLU A 206 -29.40 -11.90 3.24
CA GLU A 206 -29.30 -11.20 4.54
C GLU A 206 -29.10 -9.70 4.36
N HIS A 207 -28.13 -9.30 3.54
CA HIS A 207 -27.84 -7.89 3.24
C HIS A 207 -29.03 -7.15 2.61
N LYS A 208 -29.83 -7.84 1.79
CA LYS A 208 -31.02 -7.27 1.17
C LYS A 208 -32.16 -7.09 2.17
N ASP A 209 -32.29 -8.01 3.12
CA ASP A 209 -33.29 -7.92 4.20
C ASP A 209 -32.92 -6.80 5.20
N ASP A 210 -31.62 -6.66 5.52
CA ASP A 210 -31.09 -5.58 6.36
C ASP A 210 -31.32 -4.19 5.75
N ALA A 211 -31.27 -4.06 4.42
CA ALA A 211 -31.57 -2.82 3.72
C ALA A 211 -33.07 -2.42 3.77
N VAL A 212 -33.97 -3.38 4.02
CA VAL A 212 -35.44 -3.17 4.02
C VAL A 212 -35.99 -2.96 5.43
N SER A 213 -35.31 -3.46 6.46
CA SER A 213 -35.63 -3.21 7.87
C SER A 213 -34.44 -2.60 8.60
N PRO A 214 -34.33 -1.26 8.68
CA PRO A 214 -33.25 -0.61 9.43
C PRO A 214 -33.35 -0.82 10.96
N SER A 215 -34.24 -1.68 11.43
CA SER A 215 -34.52 -1.94 12.85
C SER A 215 -33.60 -2.98 13.50
N MET A 216 -32.63 -3.56 12.78
CA MET A 216 -31.59 -4.43 13.37
C MET A 216 -30.16 -4.09 12.95
N SER A 217 -29.92 -2.91 12.37
CA SER A 217 -28.57 -2.35 12.31
C SER A 217 -28.37 -1.48 13.54
N MET A 218 -27.37 -1.84 14.34
CA MET A 218 -26.74 -1.05 15.41
C MET A 218 -27.54 0.13 15.96
N GLN A 219 -27.98 0.01 17.22
CA GLN A 219 -28.45 1.12 18.05
C GLN A 219 -27.39 2.26 18.06
N LEU A 220 -27.44 3.15 17.07
CA LEU A 220 -26.76 4.43 17.08
C LEU A 220 -27.42 5.27 18.16
N GLY A 221 -26.85 5.20 19.37
CA GLY A 221 -27.19 6.07 20.48
C GLY A 221 -27.01 7.54 20.08
N ALA A 222 -27.98 8.34 20.53
CA ALA A 222 -28.19 9.78 20.46
C ALA A 222 -26.97 10.71 20.18
N GLU A 223 -27.31 11.83 19.53
CA GLU A 223 -26.54 13.04 19.18
C GLU A 223 -25.36 13.51 20.07
N PRO A 224 -24.44 14.33 19.51
CA PRO A 224 -23.09 14.52 20.03
C PRO A 224 -23.04 15.55 21.16
N ALA A 225 -22.76 15.08 22.37
CA ALA A 225 -22.14 15.91 23.40
C ALA A 225 -20.71 15.38 23.61
N ILE A 226 -19.72 16.20 23.26
CA ILE A 226 -18.31 15.91 23.51
C ILE A 226 -18.03 16.22 24.99
N PRO A 227 -17.66 15.22 25.79
CA PRO A 227 -16.63 15.40 26.78
C PRO A 227 -15.44 14.51 26.43
N ALA A 228 -14.25 15.09 26.56
CA ALA A 228 -13.00 14.34 26.58
C ALA A 228 -13.08 13.24 27.66
N TYR A 229 -12.32 12.16 27.49
CA TYR A 229 -12.04 11.11 28.47
C TYR A 229 -13.18 10.12 28.86
N ASP A 230 -13.97 9.61 27.91
CA ASP A 230 -14.60 8.29 28.10
C ASP A 230 -14.90 7.59 26.75
N THR A 231 -14.01 6.69 26.31
CA THR A 231 -14.16 5.93 25.04
C THR A 231 -14.94 4.62 25.26
N GLY A 232 -15.88 4.59 26.20
CA GLY A 232 -16.60 3.38 26.60
C GLY A 232 -17.85 3.03 25.79
N ASP A 233 -18.64 4.02 25.34
CA ASP A 233 -20.05 3.77 25.01
C ASP A 233 -20.41 3.67 23.51
N HIS A 234 -19.42 3.54 22.62
CA HIS A 234 -19.64 3.30 21.19
C HIS A 234 -18.87 2.09 20.65
N VAL A 235 -18.69 1.07 21.49
CA VAL A 235 -18.10 -0.21 21.08
C VAL A 235 -19.20 -1.05 20.45
N VAL A 236 -19.08 -1.32 19.15
CA VAL A 236 -20.00 -2.21 18.43
C VAL A 236 -19.86 -3.61 19.01
N GLN A 237 -20.97 -4.23 19.44
CA GLN A 237 -20.95 -5.56 20.05
C GLN A 237 -20.26 -6.60 19.14
N PRO A 238 -19.47 -7.52 19.71
CA PRO A 238 -18.80 -8.55 18.94
C PRO A 238 -19.79 -9.55 18.30
N PHE A 239 -19.27 -10.40 17.41
CA PHE A 239 -20.02 -11.59 16.94
C PHE A 239 -20.40 -12.48 18.14
N ASP A 240 -21.67 -12.93 18.18
CA ASP A 240 -22.37 -13.70 19.23
C ASP A 240 -21.51 -14.23 20.39
N ASP A 241 -21.78 -13.73 21.61
CA ASP A 241 -21.13 -14.17 22.86
C ASP A 241 -21.44 -15.63 23.26
N GLU A 242 -22.43 -16.27 22.62
CA GLU A 242 -22.91 -17.62 22.99
C GLU A 242 -22.09 -18.76 22.38
N HIS A 243 -21.29 -18.50 21.35
CA HIS A 243 -20.40 -19.49 20.77
C HIS A 243 -18.98 -19.23 21.29
N GLN A 244 -18.65 -19.82 22.44
CA GLN A 244 -17.26 -20.15 22.73
C GLN A 244 -16.80 -21.12 21.64
N VAL A 245 -16.40 -20.58 20.48
CA VAL A 245 -15.83 -21.37 19.39
C VAL A 245 -14.65 -22.10 20.01
N GLU A 246 -14.74 -23.43 20.07
CA GLU A 246 -13.65 -24.25 20.56
C GLU A 246 -12.38 -23.84 19.80
N ARG A 247 -11.26 -23.76 20.53
CA ARG A 247 -9.97 -23.32 19.97
C ARG A 247 -9.44 -24.38 19.02
N ASP A 248 -9.99 -24.39 17.82
CA ASP A 248 -9.62 -25.27 16.73
C ASP A 248 -8.62 -24.58 15.80
N ALA A 249 -7.68 -25.36 15.28
CA ALA A 249 -6.70 -24.85 14.32
C ALA A 249 -7.34 -24.34 13.02
N SER A 250 -8.56 -24.81 12.69
CA SER A 250 -9.32 -24.40 11.50
C SER A 250 -9.89 -22.98 11.60
N THR A 251 -10.18 -22.50 12.81
CA THR A 251 -10.80 -21.18 13.07
C THR A 251 -9.79 -20.11 13.47
N ASN A 252 -8.50 -20.44 13.56
CA ASN A 252 -7.41 -19.52 13.96
C ASN A 252 -7.04 -18.50 12.86
N PHE A 253 -7.96 -17.61 12.51
CA PHE A 253 -7.74 -16.53 11.54
C PHE A 253 -8.59 -15.31 11.89
N SER A 254 -8.10 -14.08 11.69
CA SER A 254 -8.89 -12.88 12.00
C SER A 254 -10.22 -12.84 11.25
N MET A 255 -11.32 -12.66 11.99
CA MET A 255 -12.68 -12.54 11.47
C MET A 255 -13.02 -11.07 11.36
N PHE A 256 -13.81 -10.70 10.36
CA PHE A 256 -14.21 -9.32 10.17
C PHE A 256 -15.49 -9.21 9.37
N GLU A 257 -16.21 -8.13 9.62
CA GLU A 257 -17.35 -7.70 8.83
C GLU A 257 -17.20 -6.20 8.59
N LEU A 258 -17.03 -5.85 7.32
CA LEU A 258 -16.75 -4.50 6.87
C LEU A 258 -17.82 -4.09 5.86
N HIS A 259 -18.54 -3.04 6.19
CA HIS A 259 -19.50 -2.35 5.34
C HIS A 259 -18.79 -1.17 4.67
N ILE A 260 -18.93 -1.05 3.36
CA ILE A 260 -18.24 -0.05 2.54
C ILE A 260 -19.25 0.70 1.70
N ASP A 261 -19.36 2.01 1.86
CA ASP A 261 -20.34 2.84 1.16
C ASP A 261 -20.10 2.85 -0.36
N SER A 262 -18.85 3.09 -0.78
CA SER A 262 -18.51 3.05 -2.20
C SER A 262 -17.05 2.70 -2.49
N ILE A 263 -16.87 1.93 -3.56
CA ILE A 263 -15.56 1.57 -4.11
C ILE A 263 -15.54 2.00 -5.57
N ASP A 264 -14.71 3.00 -5.89
CA ASP A 264 -14.48 3.43 -7.26
C ASP A 264 -13.22 2.76 -7.81
N VAL A 265 -13.36 2.09 -8.95
CA VAL A 265 -12.29 1.28 -9.54
C VAL A 265 -12.03 1.68 -10.99
N GLN A 266 -10.75 1.73 -11.35
CA GLN A 266 -10.29 1.77 -12.73
C GLN A 266 -9.60 0.45 -13.09
N LEU A 267 -9.95 -0.12 -14.24
CA LEU A 267 -9.45 -1.38 -14.77
C LEU A 267 -8.48 -1.13 -15.92
N SER A 268 -7.44 -1.96 -16.06
CA SER A 268 -6.51 -1.94 -17.19
C SER A 268 -6.13 -3.37 -17.61
N LEU A 269 -6.37 -3.68 -18.88
CA LEU A 269 -6.17 -5.00 -19.47
C LEU A 269 -4.72 -5.18 -19.91
N SER A 270 -4.07 -4.09 -20.35
CA SER A 270 -2.61 -4.10 -20.60
C SER A 270 -1.87 -4.56 -19.35
N ARG A 271 -2.19 -4.00 -18.19
CA ARG A 271 -1.57 -4.37 -16.91
C ARG A 271 -1.87 -5.81 -16.50
N TRP A 272 -3.07 -6.29 -16.82
CA TRP A 272 -3.45 -7.67 -16.58
C TRP A 272 -2.64 -8.64 -17.45
N PHE A 273 -2.40 -8.32 -18.72
CA PHE A 273 -1.51 -9.09 -19.59
C PHE A 273 -0.04 -9.03 -19.14
N ASP A 274 0.39 -7.91 -18.56
CA ASP A 274 1.73 -7.74 -17.98
C ASP A 274 1.91 -8.48 -16.63
N GLY A 275 0.86 -9.11 -16.11
CA GLY A 275 0.89 -9.84 -14.83
C GLY A 275 0.77 -8.97 -13.57
N ARG A 276 0.52 -7.66 -13.71
CA ARG A 276 0.38 -6.70 -12.60
C ARG A 276 -1.05 -6.60 -12.02
N GLY A 277 -1.95 -7.44 -12.51
CA GLY A 277 -3.36 -7.42 -12.13
C GLY A 277 -4.22 -6.47 -12.98
N LEU A 278 -5.55 -6.61 -12.85
CA LEU A 278 -6.53 -5.87 -13.63
C LEU A 278 -6.79 -4.46 -13.10
N LEU A 279 -6.54 -4.22 -11.81
CA LEU A 279 -6.85 -2.96 -11.15
C LEU A 279 -5.74 -1.94 -11.38
N HIS A 280 -6.10 -0.76 -11.86
CA HIS A 280 -5.18 0.37 -12.11
C HIS A 280 -5.18 1.35 -10.94
N THR A 281 -6.35 1.91 -10.63
CA THR A 281 -6.60 2.78 -9.46
C THR A 281 -7.83 2.32 -8.69
N MET A 282 -7.84 2.56 -7.38
CA MET A 282 -8.93 2.22 -6.49
C MET A 282 -9.10 3.28 -5.41
N ASP A 283 -10.31 3.83 -5.29
CA ASP A 283 -10.67 4.80 -4.25
C ASP A 283 -11.80 4.20 -3.41
N VAL A 284 -11.58 4.12 -2.09
CA VAL A 284 -12.51 3.51 -1.14
C VAL A 284 -13.07 4.59 -0.21
N ARG A 285 -14.39 4.61 -0.03
CA ARG A 285 -15.06 5.58 0.84
C ARG A 285 -16.01 4.91 1.80
N GLY A 286 -16.02 5.39 3.04
CA GLY A 286 -17.01 5.02 4.06
C GLY A 286 -16.87 3.57 4.47
N VAL A 287 -15.74 3.21 5.07
CA VAL A 287 -15.50 1.84 5.58
C VAL A 287 -15.87 1.80 7.06
N ARG A 288 -16.88 1.00 7.41
CA ARG A 288 -17.36 0.79 8.78
C ARG A 288 -17.35 -0.68 9.12
N GLY A 289 -17.09 -1.05 10.36
CA GLY A 289 -17.26 -2.45 10.77
C GLY A 289 -16.42 -2.89 11.96
N ILE A 290 -16.27 -4.21 12.07
CA ILE A 290 -15.65 -4.88 13.20
C ILE A 290 -14.57 -5.82 12.68
N VAL A 291 -13.44 -5.84 13.37
CA VAL A 291 -12.39 -6.85 13.19
C VAL A 291 -12.23 -7.57 14.52
N ASP A 292 -12.62 -8.84 14.55
CA ASP A 292 -12.48 -9.70 15.72
C ASP A 292 -11.24 -10.60 15.58
N ARG A 293 -10.35 -10.52 16.56
CA ARG A 293 -9.16 -11.35 16.68
C ARG A 293 -9.09 -12.10 18.01
N ARG A 294 -10.16 -12.09 18.84
CA ARG A 294 -10.14 -12.71 20.19
C ARG A 294 -9.86 -14.20 20.18
N HIS A 295 -10.33 -14.89 19.13
CA HIS A 295 -10.11 -16.32 18.89
C HIS A 295 -8.74 -16.65 18.28
N VAL A 296 -7.95 -15.64 17.90
CA VAL A 296 -6.58 -15.86 17.40
C VAL A 296 -5.68 -16.21 18.58
N PHE A 297 -5.05 -17.39 18.52
CA PHE A 297 -4.09 -17.83 19.51
C PHE A 297 -2.78 -18.26 18.86
N TRP A 298 -1.70 -18.09 19.60
CA TRP A 298 -0.36 -18.54 19.21
C TRP A 298 0.02 -19.74 20.06
N ASP A 299 0.53 -20.79 19.42
CA ASP A 299 1.04 -21.98 20.11
C ASP A 299 2.24 -21.60 21.00
N PRO A 300 2.18 -21.79 22.33
CA PRO A 300 3.28 -21.42 23.23
C PRO A 300 4.59 -22.19 22.93
N ASP A 301 4.47 -23.42 22.42
CA ASP A 301 5.60 -24.30 22.14
C ASP A 301 6.34 -23.96 20.84
N ARG A 302 5.73 -23.13 19.96
CA ARG A 302 6.31 -22.74 18.68
C ARG A 302 6.57 -21.23 18.68
N PRO A 303 7.82 -20.78 18.89
CA PRO A 303 8.14 -19.35 18.85
C PRO A 303 7.75 -18.77 17.48
N TYR A 304 7.10 -17.60 17.50
CA TYR A 304 6.63 -16.92 16.30
C TYR A 304 7.82 -16.45 15.46
N ASP A 305 7.96 -16.99 14.26
CA ASP A 305 8.98 -16.59 13.28
C ASP A 305 8.40 -15.55 12.30
N PRO A 306 8.80 -14.26 12.36
CA PRO A 306 8.25 -13.21 11.51
C PRO A 306 8.44 -13.49 10.01
N ARG A 307 9.58 -14.06 9.63
CA ARG A 307 9.93 -14.36 8.23
C ARG A 307 9.04 -15.45 7.63
N LYS A 308 8.64 -16.47 8.40
CA LYS A 308 7.75 -17.54 7.94
C LYS A 308 6.29 -17.09 7.84
N ALA A 309 5.90 -16.09 8.63
CA ALA A 309 4.55 -15.52 8.60
C ALA A 309 4.30 -14.58 7.41
N ARG A 310 5.33 -14.28 6.60
CA ARG A 310 5.22 -13.40 5.43
C ARG A 310 4.41 -14.04 4.32
N ARG A 311 3.74 -13.18 3.56
CA ARG A 311 3.00 -13.56 2.37
C ARG A 311 3.96 -13.97 1.25
N THR A 312 3.58 -15.02 0.53
CA THR A 312 4.22 -15.40 -0.74
C THR A 312 3.51 -14.73 -1.92
N ALA A 313 4.30 -14.30 -2.91
CA ALA A 313 3.78 -13.65 -4.10
C ALA A 313 2.87 -14.61 -4.90
N LYS A 314 1.71 -14.11 -5.33
CA LYS A 314 0.77 -14.83 -6.21
C LYS A 314 0.79 -14.22 -7.61
N THR A 315 0.50 -15.02 -8.63
CA THR A 315 0.34 -14.51 -10.00
C THR A 315 -0.87 -13.57 -10.07
N ASN A 316 -0.76 -12.45 -10.79
CA ASN A 316 -1.78 -11.40 -10.89
C ASN A 316 -2.18 -10.83 -9.53
N ASP A 317 -1.20 -10.62 -8.65
CA ASP A 317 -1.45 -9.96 -7.38
C ASP A 317 -1.89 -8.50 -7.57
N ILE A 318 -2.44 -7.91 -6.52
CA ILE A 318 -2.84 -6.50 -6.53
C ILE A 318 -1.57 -5.64 -6.61
N ASP A 319 -1.42 -4.89 -7.71
CA ASP A 319 -0.45 -3.79 -7.88
C ASP A 319 -1.21 -2.55 -8.38
N LEU A 320 -1.57 -1.66 -7.47
CA LEU A 320 -2.29 -0.41 -7.76
C LEU A 320 -1.31 0.75 -7.91
N ASP A 321 -1.52 1.62 -8.89
CA ASP A 321 -0.71 2.83 -9.08
C ASP A 321 -1.27 4.04 -8.32
N SER A 322 -2.46 3.92 -7.74
CA SER A 322 -3.02 4.92 -6.85
C SER A 322 -4.10 4.25 -6.01
N PHE A 323 -3.99 4.40 -4.70
CA PHE A 323 -4.96 3.92 -3.75
C PHE A 323 -5.30 5.04 -2.76
N THR A 324 -6.59 5.36 -2.65
CA THR A 324 -7.08 6.32 -1.66
C THR A 324 -8.16 5.72 -0.77
N VAL A 325 -8.15 6.09 0.50
CA VAL A 325 -9.17 5.70 1.48
C VAL A 325 -9.65 6.96 2.19
N GLU A 326 -10.97 7.15 2.22
CA GLU A 326 -11.65 8.25 2.90
C GLU A 326 -12.69 7.68 3.87
N ASP A 327 -12.78 8.28 5.06
CA ASP A 327 -13.71 7.87 6.13
C ASP A 327 -13.69 6.36 6.44
N PHE A 328 -12.61 5.91 7.07
CA PHE A 328 -12.48 4.56 7.61
C PHE A 328 -12.67 4.61 9.13
N LEU A 329 -13.52 3.75 9.68
CA LEU A 329 -13.71 3.56 11.11
C LEU A 329 -14.01 2.09 11.40
N VAL A 330 -13.13 1.43 12.15
CA VAL A 330 -13.28 0.02 12.51
C VAL A 330 -13.06 -0.15 14.01
N THR A 331 -13.88 -1.01 14.62
CA THR A 331 -13.70 -1.47 16.01
C THR A 331 -12.83 -2.72 16.00
N LEU A 332 -11.71 -2.71 16.72
CA LEU A 332 -10.80 -3.85 16.80
C LEU A 332 -10.91 -4.55 18.15
N TYR A 333 -11.08 -5.86 18.10
CA TYR A 333 -10.95 -6.74 19.24
C TYR A 333 -9.65 -7.53 19.14
N GLN A 334 -8.74 -7.32 20.08
CA GLN A 334 -7.45 -8.01 20.12
C GLN A 334 -7.47 -9.23 21.04
N PRO A 335 -6.64 -10.24 20.78
CA PRO A 335 -6.52 -11.40 21.66
C PRO A 335 -5.89 -11.07 23.02
N GLY A 336 -6.07 -11.99 23.97
CA GLY A 336 -5.51 -11.92 25.32
C GLY A 336 -6.19 -10.89 26.22
N ASP A 337 -7.51 -10.77 26.12
CA ASP A 337 -8.35 -9.89 26.95
C ASP A 337 -7.91 -8.42 26.88
N PHE A 338 -7.71 -7.91 25.65
CA PHE A 338 -7.52 -6.48 25.44
C PHE A 338 -8.88 -5.80 25.39
N ARG A 339 -8.96 -4.56 25.89
CA ARG A 339 -10.14 -3.72 25.65
C ARG A 339 -10.32 -3.49 24.15
N ALA A 340 -11.57 -3.44 23.70
CA ALA A 340 -11.87 -3.01 22.34
C ALA A 340 -11.44 -1.55 22.14
N PHE A 341 -10.98 -1.22 20.95
CA PHE A 341 -10.64 0.15 20.60
C PHE A 341 -10.94 0.45 19.15
N ASN A 342 -11.18 1.73 18.87
CA ASN A 342 -11.54 2.20 17.54
C ASN A 342 -10.28 2.67 16.81
N VAL A 343 -10.16 2.29 15.54
CA VAL A 343 -9.18 2.84 14.61
C VAL A 343 -9.94 3.55 13.51
N SER A 344 -9.66 4.84 13.36
CA SER A 344 -10.20 5.64 12.27
C SER A 344 -9.09 6.21 11.40
N ILE A 345 -9.35 6.30 10.10
CA ILE A 345 -8.50 6.95 9.12
C ILE A 345 -9.38 7.94 8.37
N PHE A 346 -9.13 9.23 8.57
CA PHE A 346 -9.92 10.28 7.90
C PHE A 346 -9.58 10.35 6.42
N HIS A 347 -8.28 10.29 6.12
CA HIS A 347 -7.76 10.32 4.76
C HIS A 347 -6.44 9.57 4.67
N ALA A 348 -6.32 8.69 3.69
CA ALA A 348 -5.07 8.03 3.31
C ALA A 348 -4.88 8.11 1.80
N ARG A 349 -3.69 8.56 1.38
CA ARG A 349 -3.26 8.61 -0.02
C ARG A 349 -1.97 7.83 -0.19
N ILE A 350 -2.06 6.74 -0.94
CA ILE A 350 -0.96 5.82 -1.18
C ILE A 350 -0.65 5.82 -2.69
N PRO A 351 0.56 6.24 -3.09
CA PRO A 351 0.92 6.41 -4.51
C PRO A 351 1.18 5.09 -5.23
N ARG A 352 1.41 3.99 -4.51
CA ARG A 352 1.48 2.65 -5.10
C ARG A 352 1.15 1.66 -3.99
N LEU A 353 0.29 0.69 -4.26
CA LEU A 353 -0.09 -0.34 -3.29
C LEU A 353 0.07 -1.72 -3.91
N ARG A 354 1.13 -2.43 -3.53
CA ARG A 354 1.37 -3.83 -3.90
C ARG A 354 1.04 -4.75 -2.74
N ALA A 355 0.27 -5.79 -2.97
CA ALA A 355 -0.09 -6.75 -1.92
C ALA A 355 1.14 -7.47 -1.30
N GLN A 356 2.20 -7.70 -2.09
CA GLN A 356 3.46 -8.27 -1.59
C GLN A 356 4.24 -7.28 -0.71
N TRP A 357 4.17 -5.97 -1.00
CA TRP A 357 4.92 -4.93 -0.31
C TRP A 357 4.00 -4.03 0.53
N LEU A 358 2.90 -4.59 1.03
CA LEU A 358 1.78 -3.82 1.58
C LEU A 358 2.23 -2.87 2.71
N PHE A 359 2.99 -3.40 3.67
CA PHE A 359 3.43 -2.60 4.81
C PHE A 359 4.45 -1.53 4.41
N TYR A 360 5.37 -1.84 3.49
CA TYR A 360 6.34 -0.87 2.97
C TYR A 360 5.65 0.27 2.21
N ASP A 361 4.71 -0.07 1.34
CA ASP A 361 3.96 0.89 0.55
C ASP A 361 3.07 1.77 1.44
N LEU A 362 2.51 1.22 2.54
CA LEU A 362 1.79 1.97 3.57
C LEU A 362 2.69 2.98 4.30
N LEU A 363 3.91 2.59 4.68
CA LEU A 363 4.88 3.50 5.31
C LEU A 363 5.36 4.61 4.35
N ASN A 364 5.38 4.33 3.04
CA ASN A 364 5.77 5.28 1.98
C ASN A 364 4.58 6.06 1.38
N ALA A 365 3.44 6.07 2.07
CA ALA A 365 2.28 6.86 1.68
C ALA A 365 2.60 8.36 1.62
N ASP A 366 1.85 9.11 0.80
CA ASP A 366 2.02 10.57 0.70
C ASP A 366 1.51 11.26 1.96
N SER A 367 0.33 10.82 2.43
CA SER A 367 -0.30 11.28 3.65
C SER A 367 -1.27 10.25 4.19
N ILE A 368 -1.24 9.99 5.49
CA ILE A 368 -2.26 9.25 6.24
C ILE A 368 -2.56 10.06 7.50
N THR A 369 -3.83 10.30 7.77
CA THR A 369 -4.28 10.98 8.98
C THR A 369 -5.43 10.22 9.60
N GLY A 370 -5.41 10.06 10.91
CA GLY A 370 -6.41 9.26 11.60
C GLY A 370 -6.27 9.32 13.12
N GLN A 371 -6.99 8.43 13.77
CA GLN A 371 -7.02 8.29 15.21
C GLN A 371 -6.98 6.80 15.59
N VAL A 372 -6.16 6.46 16.58
CA VAL A 372 -6.11 5.13 17.18
C VAL A 372 -6.46 5.29 18.65
N ASP A 373 -7.53 4.64 19.12
CA ASP A 373 -7.94 4.65 20.53
C ASP A 373 -8.05 6.08 21.11
N GLY A 374 -8.72 6.96 20.38
CA GLY A 374 -8.87 8.37 20.79
C GLY A 374 -7.64 9.25 20.52
N CYS A 375 -6.49 8.68 20.14
CA CYS A 375 -5.23 9.39 19.97
C CYS A 375 -4.92 9.67 18.50
N LEU A 376 -4.54 10.91 18.17
CA LEU A 376 -4.26 11.30 16.78
C LEU A 376 -2.94 10.71 16.30
N PHE A 377 -2.94 10.25 15.04
CA PHE A 377 -1.72 9.92 14.32
C PHE A 377 -1.70 10.53 12.92
N SER A 378 -0.49 10.82 12.45
CA SER A 378 -0.26 11.36 11.11
C SER A 378 1.00 10.75 10.52
N LEU A 379 0.92 10.31 9.29
CA LEU A 379 2.04 9.97 8.43
C LEU A 379 2.05 10.98 7.28
N HIS A 380 3.15 11.68 7.05
CA HIS A 380 3.24 12.60 5.91
C HIS A 380 4.67 12.71 5.40
N LYS A 381 4.81 13.03 4.11
CA LYS A 381 6.09 13.46 3.54
C LYS A 381 6.31 14.94 3.91
N PRO A 382 7.35 15.29 4.69
CA PRO A 382 7.53 16.67 5.13
C PRO A 382 7.84 17.58 3.94
N GLN A 383 7.22 18.77 3.91
CA GLN A 383 7.32 19.69 2.77
C GLN A 383 8.71 20.34 2.63
N SER A 384 9.43 20.52 3.73
CA SER A 384 10.77 21.13 3.75
C SER A 384 11.87 20.22 3.18
N VAL A 385 11.54 18.98 2.80
CA VAL A 385 12.44 18.04 2.10
C VAL A 385 12.93 18.63 0.77
N TYR A 386 12.07 19.36 0.06
CA TYR A 386 12.45 19.98 -1.21
C TYR A 386 13.50 21.10 -1.07
N HIS A 387 13.60 21.73 0.11
CA HIS A 387 14.55 22.81 0.37
C HIS A 387 15.76 22.35 1.21
N THR A 388 15.52 21.68 2.33
CA THR A 388 16.57 21.25 3.29
C THR A 388 17.35 20.05 2.78
N ALA A 389 16.66 19.06 2.20
CA ALA A 389 17.33 17.91 1.62
C ALA A 389 18.11 18.34 0.38
N ARG A 390 17.58 19.27 -0.42
CA ARG A 390 18.33 19.88 -1.54
C ARG A 390 19.60 20.60 -1.07
N ASP A 391 19.58 21.33 0.05
CA ASP A 391 20.76 22.04 0.57
C ASP A 391 21.75 21.12 1.32
N MET A 392 21.29 20.13 2.08
CA MET A 392 22.14 19.08 2.67
C MET A 392 22.79 18.22 1.58
N TYR A 393 22.01 17.78 0.58
CA TYR A 393 22.50 16.93 -0.50
C TYR A 393 23.33 17.70 -1.52
N ARG A 394 23.12 19.00 -1.73
CA ARG A 394 24.00 19.83 -2.56
C ARG A 394 25.41 19.98 -1.99
N LYS A 395 25.60 19.87 -0.67
CA LYS A 395 26.93 19.86 -0.03
C LYS A 395 27.68 18.53 -0.18
N VAL A 396 26.96 17.43 -0.39
CA VAL A 396 27.53 16.08 -0.63
C VAL A 396 27.65 15.77 -2.13
N ALA A 397 26.85 16.45 -2.97
CA ALA A 397 26.71 16.24 -4.40
C ALA A 397 27.74 17.02 -5.25
N ASP A 398 29.02 16.93 -4.92
CA ASP A 398 30.03 17.36 -5.90
C ASP A 398 30.26 16.25 -6.96
N GLN A 399 29.84 14.98 -6.73
CA GLN A 399 30.04 13.89 -7.70
C GLN A 399 28.94 12.80 -7.83
N HIS A 400 27.99 12.61 -6.89
CA HIS A 400 26.99 11.52 -6.97
C HIS A 400 25.57 11.93 -6.51
N THR A 401 24.52 11.38 -7.14
CA THR A 401 23.12 11.56 -6.71
C THR A 401 22.82 10.78 -5.41
N PRO A 402 21.92 11.26 -4.53
CA PRO A 402 21.71 10.66 -3.21
C PRO A 402 20.81 9.41 -3.22
N TYR A 403 21.23 8.40 -2.42
CA TYR A 403 20.58 7.10 -2.22
C TYR A 403 19.14 7.15 -1.66
N ILE A 404 18.84 8.18 -0.86
CA ILE A 404 17.54 8.35 -0.22
C ILE A 404 16.67 9.21 -1.15
N GLN A 405 15.58 8.63 -1.64
CA GLN A 405 14.66 9.31 -2.56
C GLN A 405 13.69 10.21 -1.81
N ASN A 406 13.15 9.71 -0.71
CA ASN A 406 12.17 10.39 0.12
C ASN A 406 12.18 9.82 1.53
N TRP A 407 11.55 10.55 2.45
CA TRP A 407 11.29 10.04 3.79
C TRP A 407 9.86 10.38 4.21
N SER A 408 9.27 9.54 5.04
CA SER A 408 7.99 9.77 5.67
C SER A 408 8.18 9.98 7.17
N ARG A 409 7.39 10.89 7.74
CA ARG A 409 7.35 11.15 9.17
C ARG A 409 6.05 10.62 9.73
N LEU A 410 6.16 9.59 10.57
CA LEU A 410 5.06 9.06 11.36
C LEU A 410 5.08 9.73 12.74
N ARG A 411 3.95 10.32 13.14
CA ARG A 411 3.75 10.88 14.47
C ARG A 411 2.52 10.24 15.09
N VAL A 412 2.65 9.79 16.33
CA VAL A 412 1.60 9.21 17.14
C VAL A 412 1.66 9.88 18.51
N ASP A 413 0.59 10.54 18.93
CA ASP A 413 0.59 11.36 20.14
C ASP A 413 -0.23 10.73 21.26
N GLY A 414 0.39 10.47 22.42
CA GLY A 414 -0.29 10.18 23.66
C GLY A 414 -1.00 8.82 23.75
N VAL A 415 -0.60 7.83 22.94
CA VAL A 415 -1.20 6.49 22.98
C VAL A 415 -0.85 5.80 24.30
N ASN A 416 -1.82 5.05 24.84
CA ASN A 416 -1.60 4.27 26.05
C ASN A 416 -0.54 3.18 25.82
N ILE A 417 0.28 2.94 26.85
CA ILE A 417 1.40 2.00 26.76
C ILE A 417 0.95 0.54 26.60
N ASP A 418 -0.31 0.24 26.90
CA ASP A 418 -0.95 -1.08 26.77
C ASP A 418 -0.87 -1.62 25.34
N HIS A 419 -1.03 -0.77 24.33
CA HIS A 419 -0.86 -1.11 22.91
C HIS A 419 0.55 -1.61 22.59
N VAL A 420 1.58 -0.97 23.16
CA VAL A 420 2.98 -1.31 22.91
C VAL A 420 3.40 -2.57 23.66
N GLN A 421 2.90 -2.78 24.89
CA GLN A 421 3.20 -3.98 25.68
C GLN A 421 2.79 -5.26 24.93
N LYS A 422 1.58 -5.28 24.35
CA LYS A 422 1.12 -6.44 23.57
C LYS A 422 1.90 -6.63 22.28
N MET A 423 2.35 -5.53 21.65
CA MET A 423 3.08 -5.58 20.38
C MET A 423 4.56 -5.95 20.53
N ALA A 424 5.19 -5.61 21.66
CA ALA A 424 6.61 -5.86 21.93
C ALA A 424 6.92 -7.35 22.22
N GLY A 425 5.88 -8.19 22.35
CA GLY A 425 6.03 -9.60 22.73
C GLY A 425 6.39 -9.78 24.20
N LEU A 426 6.62 -11.03 24.61
CA LEU A 426 6.83 -11.43 26.02
C LEU A 426 8.15 -10.93 26.66
N SER A 427 8.99 -10.16 25.94
CA SER A 427 10.35 -9.83 26.40
C SER A 427 10.79 -8.39 26.10
N GLY A 428 11.44 -7.75 27.09
CA GLY A 428 12.05 -6.43 26.99
C GLY A 428 11.55 -5.41 28.03
N PRO A 429 12.18 -4.22 28.11
CA PRO A 429 11.86 -3.21 29.13
C PRO A 429 10.48 -2.57 28.96
N LEU A 430 9.91 -2.63 27.74
CA LEU A 430 8.57 -2.12 27.46
C LEU A 430 7.50 -2.90 28.24
N MET A 431 7.75 -4.18 28.54
CA MET A 431 6.86 -5.02 29.35
C MET A 431 6.87 -4.63 30.84
N TRP A 432 7.92 -3.95 31.31
CA TRP A 432 8.06 -3.59 32.73
C TRP A 432 7.23 -2.38 33.08
N ILE A 433 6.93 -1.55 32.09
CA ILE A 433 6.01 -0.43 32.21
C ILE A 433 4.62 -1.05 32.25
N TYR A 434 3.82 -0.77 33.28
CA TYR A 434 2.42 -1.25 33.35
C TYR A 434 1.41 -0.11 33.16
N SER A 435 1.83 1.15 33.27
CA SER A 435 0.97 2.31 33.02
C SER A 435 1.78 3.50 32.52
N GLY A 436 1.12 4.37 31.76
CA GLY A 436 1.70 5.58 31.16
C GLY A 436 1.24 5.76 29.73
N ARG A 437 1.69 6.85 29.11
CA ARG A 437 1.46 7.16 27.69
C ARG A 437 2.79 7.27 26.98
N PHE A 438 2.79 7.07 25.66
CA PHE A 438 3.96 7.33 24.84
C PHE A 438 3.59 8.18 23.63
N ASP A 439 4.48 9.09 23.27
CA ASP A 439 4.49 9.69 21.93
C ASP A 439 5.58 9.01 21.11
N LEU A 440 5.32 8.79 19.83
CA LEU A 440 6.27 8.26 18.88
C LEU A 440 6.38 9.22 17.69
N VAL A 441 7.61 9.65 17.40
CA VAL A 441 7.95 10.25 16.12
C VAL A 441 8.95 9.33 15.43
N ALA A 442 8.59 8.79 14.28
CA ALA A 442 9.46 7.94 13.48
C ALA A 442 9.68 8.58 12.11
N ASP A 443 10.93 8.93 11.82
CA ASP A 443 11.39 9.37 10.52
C ASP A 443 11.92 8.17 9.75
N ILE A 444 11.21 7.77 8.70
CA ILE A 444 11.48 6.58 7.88
C ILE A 444 12.03 7.04 6.54
N LYS A 445 13.30 6.74 6.27
CA LYS A 445 14.00 7.13 5.04
C LYS A 445 14.03 5.94 4.09
N PHE A 446 13.45 6.12 2.90
CA PHE A 446 13.35 5.05 1.90
C PHE A 446 14.48 5.14 0.88
N PRO A 447 15.00 3.97 0.47
CA PRO A 447 15.98 3.92 -0.60
C PRO A 447 15.32 4.25 -1.95
N ARG A 448 16.11 4.83 -2.86
CA ARG A 448 15.67 5.10 -4.23
C ARG A 448 15.36 3.80 -4.95
N GLN A 449 14.18 3.74 -5.54
CA GLN A 449 13.80 2.62 -6.40
C GLN A 449 14.41 2.85 -7.79
N TYR A 450 15.45 2.11 -8.11
CA TYR A 450 16.05 2.14 -9.45
C TYR A 450 15.12 1.44 -10.44
N GLY A 451 14.92 2.04 -11.61
CA GLY A 451 14.37 1.32 -12.77
C GLY A 451 15.37 0.24 -13.21
N GLU A 452 14.89 -0.75 -13.95
CA GLU A 452 15.63 -1.93 -14.43
C GLU A 452 16.92 -1.61 -15.22
N ASN A 453 17.16 -0.33 -15.55
CA ASN A 453 18.24 0.18 -16.40
C ASN A 453 19.37 0.92 -15.64
N VAL A 454 19.59 0.67 -14.35
CA VAL A 454 20.65 1.36 -13.59
C VAL A 454 21.75 0.38 -13.18
N ASP A 455 23.00 0.75 -13.48
CA ASP A 455 24.20 -0.05 -13.20
C ASP A 455 24.39 -0.31 -11.70
N ILE A 456 24.49 -1.60 -11.35
CA ILE A 456 24.63 -2.10 -9.98
C ILE A 456 25.85 -1.48 -9.27
N ASN A 457 26.94 -1.20 -9.98
CA ASN A 457 28.15 -0.61 -9.41
C ASN A 457 27.94 0.84 -8.95
N THR A 458 27.13 1.62 -9.68
CA THR A 458 26.75 2.99 -9.30
C THR A 458 25.84 2.99 -8.08
N ILE A 459 24.94 2.01 -8.01
CA ILE A 459 24.08 1.80 -6.84
C ILE A 459 24.91 1.43 -5.61
N LEU A 460 25.90 0.54 -5.76
CA LEU A 460 26.75 0.07 -4.66
C LEU A 460 27.66 1.16 -4.08
N SER A 461 28.25 2.02 -4.93
CA SER A 461 29.03 3.17 -4.45
C SER A 461 28.14 4.18 -3.72
N GLU A 462 26.95 4.46 -4.26
CA GLU A 462 25.95 5.35 -3.68
C GLU A 462 25.46 4.86 -2.30
N ILE A 463 25.22 3.54 -2.16
CA ILE A 463 24.86 2.95 -0.87
C ILE A 463 26.03 3.03 0.12
N ARG A 464 27.26 2.70 -0.30
CA ARG A 464 28.43 2.74 0.59
C ARG A 464 28.66 4.14 1.15
N ASP A 465 28.60 5.17 0.31
CA ASP A 465 28.86 6.55 0.72
C ASP A 465 27.76 7.09 1.64
N THR A 466 26.49 6.75 1.35
CA THR A 466 25.37 7.15 2.21
C THR A 466 25.26 6.36 3.49
N LEU A 467 25.60 5.07 3.49
CA LEU A 467 25.75 4.28 4.70
C LEU A 467 26.89 4.82 5.55
N ASN A 468 28.05 5.14 4.96
CA ASN A 468 29.14 5.74 5.70
C ASN A 468 28.77 7.10 6.27
N ALA A 469 28.05 7.96 5.53
CA ALA A 469 27.51 9.21 6.08
C ALA A 469 26.44 8.97 7.17
N THR A 470 25.67 7.89 7.05
CA THR A 470 24.65 7.46 8.01
C THR A 470 25.30 6.87 9.28
N PHE A 471 26.39 6.11 9.17
CA PHE A 471 27.09 5.43 10.27
C PHE A 471 28.19 6.26 10.91
N ALA A 472 28.77 7.22 10.19
CA ALA A 472 29.60 8.28 10.74
C ALA A 472 28.68 9.16 11.57
N GLY A 473 28.35 8.68 12.76
CA GLY A 473 27.46 9.33 13.69
C GLY A 473 27.82 10.81 13.74
N GLU A 474 26.80 11.62 13.51
CA GLU A 474 26.79 13.03 13.87
C GLU A 474 27.37 13.08 15.29
N ARG A 475 28.66 13.43 15.38
CA ARG A 475 29.27 13.74 16.66
C ARG A 475 28.40 14.85 17.20
N ALA A 476 27.82 14.63 18.37
CA ALA A 476 26.98 15.58 19.10
C ALA A 476 27.76 16.84 19.54
N THR A 477 28.50 17.46 18.63
CA THR A 477 29.45 18.55 18.86
C THR A 477 29.40 19.63 17.77
N THR A 478 28.36 19.71 16.95
CA THR A 478 28.14 20.88 16.10
C THR A 478 26.73 21.42 16.33
N ARG A 479 26.68 22.48 17.15
CA ARG A 479 25.72 23.58 16.95
C ARG A 479 25.86 24.00 15.50
N ASP A 480 25.01 23.50 14.62
CA ASP A 480 24.93 24.01 13.27
C ASP A 480 23.48 24.26 12.88
N CYS A 481 23.29 25.39 12.23
CA CYS A 481 22.05 26.14 12.02
C CYS A 481 21.04 25.46 11.06
N GLY A 482 21.09 24.14 10.92
CA GLY A 482 20.26 23.33 10.01
C GLY A 482 19.34 22.32 10.70
N ASP A 483 19.55 22.03 11.99
CA ASP A 483 18.58 21.36 12.87
C ASP A 483 17.47 22.35 13.25
N ALA A 484 16.78 22.89 12.24
CA ALA A 484 15.57 23.66 12.47
C ALA A 484 14.58 22.73 13.19
N LEU A 485 14.40 22.99 14.49
CA LEU A 485 13.47 22.29 15.36
C LEU A 485 12.14 22.13 14.64
N ILE A 486 11.52 20.96 14.87
CA ILE A 486 10.16 20.66 14.44
C ILE A 486 9.27 21.83 14.88
N PRO A 487 8.60 22.55 13.95
CA PRO A 487 7.70 23.63 14.32
C PRO A 487 6.65 23.12 15.32
N GLY A 488 6.57 23.74 16.49
CA GLY A 488 5.57 23.41 17.52
C GLY A 488 5.96 22.32 18.54
N GLN A 489 7.22 21.86 18.58
CA GLN A 489 7.67 20.97 19.67
C GLN A 489 8.24 21.75 20.87
N PRO A 490 7.87 21.39 22.12
CA PRO A 490 8.56 21.89 23.30
C PRO A 490 10.01 21.39 23.31
N GLU A 491 10.96 22.29 23.56
CA GLU A 491 12.36 21.92 23.75
C GLU A 491 12.51 21.00 24.96
N LEU A 492 13.23 19.89 24.79
CA LEU A 492 13.59 19.03 25.91
C LEU A 492 14.53 19.80 26.84
N SER A 493 14.28 19.76 28.14
CA SER A 493 15.14 20.39 29.14
C SER A 493 16.52 19.72 29.29
N GLY A 494 16.75 18.58 28.63
CA GLY A 494 18.00 17.83 28.66
C GLY A 494 18.21 16.96 27.41
N PRO A 495 19.43 16.41 27.25
CA PRO A 495 19.76 15.57 26.09
C PRO A 495 18.97 14.26 26.14
N ALA A 496 18.42 13.85 24.99
CA ALA A 496 17.70 12.59 24.87
C ALA A 496 18.62 11.39 25.10
N ILE A 497 18.04 10.29 25.60
CA ILE A 497 18.78 9.05 25.82
C ILE A 497 19.00 8.38 24.46
N VAL A 498 20.25 8.28 24.02
CA VAL A 498 20.61 7.74 22.70
C VAL A 498 21.12 6.31 22.81
N ALA A 499 20.54 5.40 22.02
CA ALA A 499 21.07 4.05 21.84
C ALA A 499 22.23 4.05 20.82
N PRO A 500 23.24 3.16 20.96
CA PRO A 500 24.20 2.94 19.88
C PRO A 500 23.49 2.54 18.58
N VAL A 501 23.99 2.98 17.43
CA VAL A 501 23.46 2.59 16.11
C VAL A 501 23.66 1.09 15.94
N THR A 502 22.61 0.36 15.57
CA THR A 502 22.71 -1.06 15.22
C THR A 502 22.08 -1.23 13.87
N THR A 503 22.78 -1.97 13.04
CA THR A 503 22.22 -2.56 11.85
C THR A 503 21.35 -3.74 12.26
N VAL A 504 20.29 -4.00 11.50
CA VAL A 504 19.49 -5.21 11.62
C VAL A 504 19.15 -5.77 10.24
N GLY A 505 19.18 -7.09 10.11
CA GLY A 505 19.04 -7.83 8.86
C GLY A 505 20.14 -8.90 8.74
N PRO A 506 20.11 -9.74 7.70
CA PRO A 506 21.15 -10.74 7.44
C PRO A 506 22.57 -10.13 7.44
N GLN A 507 22.71 -8.88 7.00
CA GLN A 507 23.99 -8.17 7.00
C GLN A 507 24.46 -7.80 8.41
N ALA A 508 23.52 -7.42 9.29
CA ALA A 508 23.84 -7.14 10.69
C ALA A 508 24.17 -8.42 11.47
N GLU A 509 23.47 -9.51 11.19
CA GLU A 509 23.76 -10.83 11.77
C GLU A 509 25.14 -11.31 11.31
N ARG A 510 25.46 -11.19 10.02
CA ARG A 510 26.81 -11.47 9.48
C ARG A 510 27.87 -10.58 10.11
N ALA A 511 27.67 -9.27 10.15
CA ALA A 511 28.61 -8.34 10.78
C ALA A 511 28.79 -8.62 12.29
N ARG A 512 27.74 -9.06 13.00
CA ARG A 512 27.83 -9.50 14.40
C ARG A 512 28.62 -10.80 14.53
N GLN A 513 28.40 -11.77 13.64
CA GLN A 513 29.13 -13.04 13.61
C GLN A 513 30.61 -12.82 13.26
N GLU A 514 30.91 -11.94 12.31
CA GLU A 514 32.26 -11.54 11.92
C GLU A 514 32.97 -10.82 13.06
N ARG A 515 32.30 -9.85 13.72
CA ARG A 515 32.85 -9.18 14.92
C ARG A 515 33.08 -10.16 16.06
N ALA A 516 32.15 -11.07 16.31
CA ALA A 516 32.31 -12.10 17.34
C ALA A 516 33.45 -13.07 17.01
N GLY A 517 33.61 -13.43 15.74
CA GLY A 517 34.72 -14.24 15.23
C GLY A 517 36.06 -13.52 15.37
N HIS A 518 36.12 -12.23 15.01
CA HIS A 518 37.29 -11.38 15.16
C HIS A 518 37.65 -11.16 16.63
N ASP A 519 36.67 -10.89 17.50
CA ASP A 519 36.89 -10.76 18.95
C ASP A 519 37.32 -12.08 19.59
N ALA A 520 36.79 -13.21 19.15
CA ALA A 520 37.23 -14.53 19.59
C ALA A 520 38.65 -14.85 19.10
N ALA A 521 38.99 -14.48 17.87
CA ALA A 521 40.34 -14.61 17.31
C ALA A 521 41.34 -13.70 18.04
N ALA A 522 40.95 -12.44 18.32
CA ALA A 522 41.73 -11.47 19.08
C ALA A 522 41.91 -11.87 20.55
N ARG A 523 40.90 -12.51 21.17
CA ARG A 523 41.03 -13.10 22.50
C ARG A 523 41.98 -14.30 22.49
N ARG A 524 41.91 -15.16 21.47
CA ARG A 524 42.83 -16.30 21.29
C ARG A 524 44.28 -15.84 21.02
N SER A 525 44.48 -14.77 20.26
CA SER A 525 45.82 -14.21 20.02
C SER A 525 46.37 -13.51 21.26
N ARG A 526 45.54 -12.75 22.00
CA ARG A 526 45.90 -12.19 23.31
C ARG A 526 46.24 -13.27 24.34
N SER A 527 45.47 -14.35 24.42
CA SER A 527 45.78 -15.46 25.32
C SER A 527 47.08 -16.18 24.94
N ARG A 528 47.38 -16.31 23.63
CA ARG A 528 48.66 -16.84 23.14
C ARG A 528 49.84 -15.90 23.45
N LEU A 529 49.65 -14.59 23.33
CA LEU A 529 50.66 -13.58 23.68
C LEU A 529 50.96 -13.57 25.18
N LEU A 530 49.93 -13.68 26.03
CA LEU A 530 50.09 -13.79 27.48
C LEU A 530 50.76 -15.12 27.90
N ALA A 531 50.52 -16.21 27.16
CA ALA A 531 51.21 -17.48 27.37
C ALA A 531 52.67 -17.48 26.86
N ARG A 532 53.05 -16.53 26.00
CA ARG A 532 54.38 -16.37 25.43
C ARG A 532 55.18 -15.27 26.15
N SER A 533 55.20 -15.31 27.48
CA SER A 533 55.91 -14.34 28.33
C SER A 533 57.31 -14.81 28.77
N THR A 534 58.01 -15.64 27.99
CA THR A 534 59.31 -16.21 28.42
C THR A 534 60.49 -16.08 27.46
N TYR A 535 60.39 -15.38 26.33
CA TYR A 535 61.56 -15.08 25.48
C TYR A 535 61.44 -13.71 24.79
N PRO A 536 62.55 -12.95 24.63
CA PRO A 536 62.52 -11.66 23.95
C PRO A 536 62.29 -11.88 22.44
N PRO A 537 61.67 -10.91 21.74
CA PRO A 537 61.34 -11.08 20.33
C PRO A 537 62.58 -10.94 19.46
N ARG A 538 62.77 -11.89 18.54
CA ARG A 538 63.73 -11.82 17.43
C ARG A 538 63.04 -11.11 16.27
N SER A 539 63.68 -10.06 15.75
CA SER A 539 63.22 -9.28 14.61
C SER A 539 63.31 -10.11 13.32
N GLU A 540 62.19 -10.61 12.83
CA GLU A 540 62.06 -11.08 11.45
C GLU A 540 60.85 -10.40 10.82
N ALA A 541 61.15 -9.82 9.66
CA ALA A 541 60.32 -9.21 8.62
C ALA A 541 58.80 -9.15 8.88
N ALA A 542 58.32 -7.92 8.99
CA ALA A 542 56.95 -7.56 8.67
C ALA A 542 56.81 -7.56 7.15
N ASP A 543 56.29 -8.65 6.60
CA ASP A 543 55.63 -8.68 5.28
C ASP A 543 54.61 -9.83 5.34
N ASP A 544 53.46 -9.62 4.70
CA ASP A 544 52.28 -10.50 4.61
C ASP A 544 51.22 -10.40 5.72
N GLU A 545 50.53 -9.25 5.78
CA GLU A 545 49.07 -9.24 6.02
C GLU A 545 48.43 -7.96 5.43
N VAL A 546 48.70 -7.69 4.15
CA VAL A 546 47.78 -6.90 3.34
C VAL A 546 46.79 -7.88 2.71
N ALA A 547 45.89 -8.42 3.54
CA ALA A 547 44.69 -9.04 3.02
C ALA A 547 43.89 -7.94 2.32
N SER A 548 43.92 -7.96 0.98
CA SER A 548 43.06 -7.15 0.14
C SER A 548 41.63 -7.27 0.66
N LEU A 549 41.05 -6.14 1.04
CA LEU A 549 39.63 -5.99 1.30
C LEU A 549 38.86 -6.11 -0.03
N ASP A 550 38.96 -7.25 -0.70
CA ASP A 550 38.04 -7.67 -1.75
C ASP A 550 36.77 -8.24 -1.10
N HIS A 551 36.17 -7.46 -0.21
CA HIS A 551 34.80 -7.74 0.20
C HIS A 551 33.89 -6.94 -0.72
N THR A 552 33.48 -7.58 -1.80
CA THR A 552 32.17 -7.35 -2.43
C THR A 552 31.10 -7.70 -1.38
N THR A 553 30.99 -6.89 -0.32
CA THR A 553 29.81 -6.91 0.55
C THR A 553 28.66 -6.52 -0.35
N ASP A 554 27.78 -7.48 -0.65
CA ASP A 554 26.50 -7.30 -1.32
C ASP A 554 25.66 -6.30 -0.49
N ILE A 555 25.90 -4.99 -0.64
CA ILE A 555 25.23 -3.96 0.14
C ILE A 555 23.83 -3.81 -0.44
N ARG A 556 22.87 -4.48 0.20
CA ARG A 556 21.47 -4.47 -0.21
C ARG A 556 20.81 -3.16 0.18
N PRO A 557 19.78 -2.74 -0.56
CA PRO A 557 19.07 -1.55 -0.19
C PRO A 557 18.49 -1.69 1.22
N SER A 558 18.76 -0.72 2.08
CA SER A 558 18.27 -0.63 3.46
C SER A 558 17.41 0.62 3.68
N VAL A 559 16.44 0.48 4.57
CA VAL A 559 15.54 1.51 5.10
C VAL A 559 16.13 1.98 6.43
N VAL A 560 16.28 3.29 6.60
CA VAL A 560 16.74 3.89 7.87
C VAL A 560 15.53 4.38 8.63
N ILE A 561 15.39 3.96 9.87
CA ILE A 561 14.31 4.38 10.76
C ILE A 561 14.93 5.08 11.97
N GLU A 562 14.62 6.36 12.12
CA GLU A 562 14.98 7.20 13.27
C GLU A 562 13.75 7.36 14.14
N LEU A 563 13.77 6.72 15.32
CA LEU A 563 12.67 6.77 16.28
C LEU A 563 13.03 7.72 17.44
N ASP A 564 12.15 8.66 17.73
CA ASP A 564 12.10 9.47 18.94
C ASP A 564 10.87 9.05 19.74
N VAL A 565 11.08 8.24 20.78
CA VAL A 565 10.03 7.74 21.66
C VAL A 565 10.04 8.56 22.94
N ARG A 566 8.92 9.16 23.30
CA ARG A 566 8.78 9.96 24.52
C ARG A 566 7.79 9.31 25.45
N PHE A 567 8.29 8.79 26.55
CA PHE A 567 7.44 8.23 27.59
C PHE A 567 6.94 9.33 28.52
N LYS A 568 5.63 9.38 28.78
CA LYS A 568 4.96 10.33 29.66
C LYS A 568 4.29 9.60 30.82
N ASP A 569 4.51 10.08 32.03
CA ASP A 569 3.83 9.58 33.25
C ASP A 569 3.94 8.06 33.45
N ILE A 570 5.09 7.48 33.09
CA ILE A 570 5.25 6.02 33.15
C ILE A 570 5.44 5.52 34.57
N LYS A 571 4.89 4.34 34.83
CA LYS A 571 5.19 3.54 36.02
C LYS A 571 5.68 2.17 35.61
N ALA A 572 6.81 1.78 36.16
CA ALA A 572 7.44 0.50 35.91
C ALA A 572 7.50 -0.36 37.17
N SER A 573 7.34 -1.66 37.00
CA SER A 573 7.56 -2.66 38.05
C SER A 573 8.67 -3.60 37.63
N MET A 574 9.32 -4.22 38.61
CA MET A 574 10.32 -5.24 38.34
C MET A 574 9.67 -6.42 37.57
N PRO A 575 10.25 -6.89 36.45
CA PRO A 575 9.75 -8.09 35.78
C PRO A 575 9.73 -9.30 36.71
N ILE A 576 8.76 -10.18 36.48
CA ILE A 576 8.75 -11.53 37.05
C ILE A 576 9.92 -12.28 36.42
N PHE A 577 10.76 -12.90 37.25
CA PHE A 577 11.97 -13.59 36.80
C PHE A 577 11.59 -14.81 35.94
N THR A 578 11.79 -14.72 34.63
CA THR A 578 11.69 -15.87 33.71
C THR A 578 13.08 -16.38 33.36
N ARG A 579 13.23 -17.66 33.02
CA ARG A 579 14.54 -18.25 32.63
C ARG A 579 15.11 -17.64 31.33
N GLU A 580 14.37 -16.77 30.65
CA GLU A 580 14.71 -16.21 29.34
C GLU A 580 15.51 -14.90 29.38
N LEU A 581 15.59 -14.23 30.54
CA LEU A 581 16.34 -12.98 30.67
C LEU A 581 17.83 -13.27 30.95
N ASN A 582 18.71 -12.62 30.20
CA ASN A 582 20.17 -12.72 30.36
C ASN A 582 20.62 -12.11 31.71
N TYR A 583 21.65 -12.68 32.35
CA TYR A 583 22.18 -12.21 33.66
C TYR A 583 22.56 -10.73 33.65
N SER A 584 23.12 -10.23 32.53
CA SER A 584 23.42 -8.80 32.34
C SER A 584 22.17 -7.91 32.33
N THR A 585 21.07 -8.41 31.76
CA THR A 585 19.77 -7.74 31.77
C THR A 585 19.25 -7.61 33.20
N TYR A 586 19.43 -8.65 34.02
CA TYR A 586 19.01 -8.67 35.42
C TYR A 586 19.75 -7.66 36.31
N ALA A 587 21.05 -7.48 36.11
CA ALA A 587 21.85 -6.55 36.91
C ALA A 587 21.38 -5.09 36.76
N LEU A 588 20.95 -4.71 35.55
CA LEU A 588 20.52 -3.34 35.23
C LEU A 588 19.01 -3.12 35.38
N ALA A 589 18.21 -4.17 35.55
CA ALA A 589 16.75 -4.07 35.65
C ALA A 589 16.29 -3.18 36.81
N ARG A 590 16.80 -3.40 38.03
CA ARG A 590 16.42 -2.59 39.20
C ARG A 590 16.80 -1.12 39.06
N PRO A 591 18.04 -0.75 38.69
CA PRO A 591 18.40 0.63 38.41
C PRO A 591 17.52 1.31 37.36
N ILE A 592 17.14 0.58 36.29
CA ILE A 592 16.33 1.15 35.21
C ILE A 592 14.88 1.36 35.66
N VAL A 593 14.28 0.39 36.35
CA VAL A 593 12.93 0.57 36.93
C VAL A 593 12.93 1.73 37.93
N ALA A 594 13.98 1.86 38.76
CA ALA A 594 14.12 2.99 39.68
C ALA A 594 14.24 4.33 38.93
N PHE A 595 15.03 4.39 37.86
CA PHE A 595 15.17 5.56 37.00
C PHE A 595 13.85 5.96 36.34
N MET A 596 13.10 4.99 35.82
CA MET A 596 11.80 5.23 35.17
C MET A 596 10.78 5.79 36.16
N ASN A 597 10.71 5.22 37.36
CA ASN A 597 9.79 5.69 38.40
C ASN A 597 10.21 7.02 39.05
N ALA A 598 11.50 7.37 39.00
CA ALA A 598 12.00 8.66 39.47
C ALA A 598 11.67 9.80 38.49
N ASN A 599 11.77 9.54 37.18
CA ASN A 599 11.53 10.53 36.13
C ASN A 599 10.12 10.41 35.54
N LYS A 600 9.12 10.82 36.32
CA LYS A 600 7.71 10.64 35.97
C LYS A 600 7.23 11.54 34.81
N THR A 601 7.85 12.71 34.59
CA THR A 601 7.31 13.71 33.66
C THR A 601 7.50 13.34 32.18
N LEU A 602 8.75 13.10 31.77
CA LEU A 602 9.06 12.78 30.37
C LEU A 602 10.41 12.06 30.28
N ILE A 603 10.46 10.91 29.60
CA ILE A 603 11.70 10.20 29.28
C ILE A 603 11.82 10.09 27.75
N PRO A 604 12.66 10.92 27.11
CA PRO A 604 12.92 10.85 25.67
C PRO A 604 14.01 9.82 25.36
N VAL A 605 13.69 8.87 24.48
CA VAL A 605 14.59 7.83 23.99
C VAL A 605 14.69 7.95 22.48
N LYS A 606 15.89 8.26 21.99
CA LYS A 606 16.20 8.30 20.56
C LYS A 606 16.95 7.04 20.16
N CYS A 607 16.43 6.31 19.18
CA CYS A 607 17.10 5.16 18.62
C CYS A 607 17.06 5.17 17.09
N ARG A 608 18.16 4.67 16.52
CA ARG A 608 18.30 4.51 15.07
C ARG A 608 18.41 3.04 14.73
N ILE A 609 17.61 2.62 13.76
CA ILE A 609 17.51 1.25 13.28
C ILE A 609 17.73 1.27 11.77
N LEU A 610 18.67 0.48 11.29
CA LEU A 610 18.80 0.20 9.86
C LEU A 610 18.20 -1.18 9.60
N MET A 611 17.27 -1.27 8.65
CA MET A 611 16.63 -2.52 8.24
C MET A 611 16.83 -2.78 6.76
N ASP A 612 17.14 -4.01 6.38
CA ASP A 612 17.24 -4.40 4.97
C ASP A 612 15.86 -4.36 4.29
N LEU A 613 15.79 -3.93 3.03
CA LEU A 613 14.55 -3.83 2.26
C LEU A 613 13.86 -5.20 2.12
N SER A 614 14.63 -6.29 2.09
CA SER A 614 14.10 -7.66 2.06
C SER A 614 13.29 -8.04 3.31
N GLU A 615 13.43 -7.31 4.42
CA GLU A 615 12.59 -7.57 5.60
C GLU A 615 11.15 -7.09 5.42
N PHE A 616 10.90 -6.24 4.42
CA PHE A 616 9.58 -5.75 4.08
C PHE A 616 8.89 -6.58 2.98
N ASP A 617 9.63 -7.42 2.25
CA ASP A 617 9.08 -8.26 1.19
C ASP A 617 8.15 -9.33 1.77
N GLY A 618 6.86 -9.25 1.45
CA GLY A 618 5.81 -10.13 1.98
C GLY A 618 5.29 -9.72 3.36
N SER A 619 5.73 -8.58 3.90
CA SER A 619 5.22 -8.08 5.18
C SER A 619 3.91 -7.32 5.01
N LEU A 620 2.89 -7.73 5.77
CA LEU A 620 1.55 -7.12 5.82
C LEU A 620 1.39 -6.20 7.02
N ASP A 621 2.11 -6.49 8.12
CA ASP A 621 2.03 -5.77 9.39
C ASP A 621 3.41 -5.64 10.02
N LEU A 622 3.55 -4.72 10.98
CA LEU A 622 4.77 -4.44 11.70
C LEU A 622 5.34 -5.69 12.39
N SER A 623 4.48 -6.57 12.92
CA SER A 623 4.91 -7.83 13.56
C SER A 623 5.70 -8.76 12.63
N GLN A 624 5.46 -8.73 11.32
CA GLN A 624 6.10 -9.60 10.32
C GLN A 624 7.46 -9.05 9.82
N THR A 625 7.70 -7.76 10.01
CA THR A 625 9.00 -7.14 9.68
C THR A 625 10.10 -7.47 10.70
N GLY A 626 9.72 -7.94 11.89
CA GLY A 626 10.65 -8.15 13.00
C GLY A 626 11.11 -6.85 13.69
N LEU A 627 10.55 -5.70 13.32
CA LEU A 627 10.87 -4.39 13.90
C LEU A 627 10.55 -4.27 15.40
N PRO A 628 9.41 -4.76 15.93
CA PRO A 628 9.05 -4.59 17.35
C PRO A 628 10.11 -5.06 18.38
N PRO A 629 10.64 -6.31 18.30
CA PRO A 629 11.65 -6.75 19.25
C PRO A 629 12.96 -5.94 19.15
N LEU A 630 13.28 -5.41 17.97
CA LEU A 630 14.46 -4.58 17.75
C LEU A 630 14.31 -3.20 18.38
N VAL A 631 13.13 -2.58 18.25
CA VAL A 631 12.81 -1.33 18.95
C VAL A 631 12.90 -1.53 20.46
N SER A 632 12.32 -2.62 20.98
CA SER A 632 12.38 -2.95 22.40
C SER A 632 13.83 -3.12 22.89
N GLN A 633 14.65 -3.90 22.17
CA GLN A 633 16.08 -4.05 22.45
C GLN A 633 16.82 -2.71 22.42
N LYS A 634 16.44 -1.83 21.49
CA LYS A 634 17.09 -0.53 21.35
C LYS A 634 16.83 0.42 22.48
N ILE A 635 15.56 0.49 22.88
CA ILE A 635 15.14 1.25 24.03
C ILE A 635 15.85 0.72 25.28
N TRP A 636 15.99 -0.61 25.39
CA TRP A 636 16.79 -1.23 26.45
C TRP A 636 18.24 -0.76 26.47
N GLU A 637 18.95 -0.87 25.35
CA GLU A 637 20.36 -0.47 25.24
C GLU A 637 20.54 1.02 25.56
N ALA A 638 19.62 1.87 25.11
CA ALA A 638 19.61 3.30 25.42
C ALA A 638 19.51 3.55 26.93
N LEU A 639 18.51 2.94 27.59
CA LEU A 639 18.27 3.08 29.02
C LEU A 639 19.42 2.50 29.84
N ALA A 640 19.92 1.32 29.46
CA ALA A 640 21.05 0.66 30.10
C ALA A 640 22.32 1.50 30.05
N HIS A 641 22.65 2.07 28.88
CA HIS A 641 23.79 2.97 28.73
C HIS A 641 23.62 4.22 29.59
N HIS A 642 22.42 4.81 29.60
CA HIS A 642 22.15 6.00 30.40
C HIS A 642 22.32 5.74 31.89
N VAL A 643 21.68 4.70 32.44
CA VAL A 643 21.73 4.39 33.86
C VAL A 643 23.12 3.94 34.30
N ALA A 644 23.82 3.15 33.49
CA ALA A 644 25.22 2.79 33.76
C ALA A 644 26.13 4.03 33.80
N SER A 645 25.94 4.98 32.87
CA SER A 645 26.70 6.23 32.85
C SER A 645 26.40 7.12 34.05
N GLN A 646 25.13 7.22 34.47
CA GLN A 646 24.74 7.97 35.66
C GLN A 646 25.35 7.37 36.94
N GLN A 647 25.30 6.04 37.07
CA GLN A 647 25.88 5.35 38.22
C GLN A 647 27.40 5.52 38.26
N ALA A 648 28.07 5.39 37.12
CA ALA A 648 29.51 5.63 37.00
C ALA A 648 29.87 7.09 37.35
N ASN A 649 29.06 8.05 36.88
CA ASN A 649 29.26 9.46 37.20
C ASN A 649 29.02 9.76 38.68
N HIS A 650 28.00 9.17 39.31
CA HIS A 650 27.77 9.33 40.74
C HIS A 650 28.90 8.72 41.57
N GLN A 651 29.41 7.55 41.20
CA GLN A 651 30.59 6.96 41.82
C GLN A 651 31.84 7.82 41.64
N ARG A 652 32.06 8.37 40.44
CA ARG A 652 33.15 9.31 40.17
C ARG A 652 33.00 10.58 41.00
N MET A 653 31.81 11.18 41.08
CA MET A 653 31.56 12.35 41.92
C MET A 653 31.80 12.06 43.39
N ARG A 654 31.39 10.88 43.89
CA ARG A 654 31.71 10.46 45.27
C ARG A 654 33.21 10.32 45.49
N ASN A 655 33.92 9.65 44.59
CA ASN A 655 35.36 9.48 44.68
C ASN A 655 36.10 10.83 44.60
N VAL A 656 35.68 11.72 43.70
CA VAL A 656 36.21 13.09 43.59
C VAL A 656 35.86 13.91 44.83
N SER A 657 34.65 13.78 45.38
CA SER A 657 34.27 14.47 46.63
C SER A 657 35.10 14.00 47.82
N LEU A 658 35.36 12.70 47.93
CA LEU A 658 36.24 12.14 48.97
C LEU A 658 37.68 12.61 48.78
N TRP A 659 38.19 12.62 47.54
CA TRP A 659 39.53 13.11 47.24
C TRP A 659 39.67 14.63 47.46
N THR A 660 38.65 15.42 47.13
CA THR A 660 38.64 16.87 47.40
C THR A 660 38.55 17.17 48.90
N LEU A 661 37.74 16.43 49.65
CA LEU A 661 37.71 16.53 51.11
C LEU A 661 39.06 16.17 51.73
N ASP A 662 39.71 15.11 51.23
CA ASP A 662 41.03 14.69 51.70
C ASP A 662 42.09 15.77 51.40
N THR A 663 42.10 16.34 50.20
CA THR A 663 43.04 17.42 49.85
C THR A 663 42.80 18.71 50.64
N ILE A 664 41.54 19.08 50.91
CA ILE A 664 41.19 20.22 51.78
C ILE A 664 41.64 19.95 53.21
N ALA A 665 41.40 18.75 53.76
CA ALA A 665 41.83 18.38 55.11
C ALA A 665 43.35 18.46 55.25
N HIS A 666 44.09 17.94 54.26
CA HIS A 666 45.55 18.07 54.21
C HIS A 666 46.00 19.53 54.08
N GLY A 667 45.30 20.36 53.31
CA GLY A 667 45.55 21.79 53.19
C GLY A 667 45.35 22.55 54.51
N LEU A 668 44.23 22.30 55.20
CA LEU A 668 43.93 22.87 56.52
C LEU A 668 44.93 22.43 57.58
N LEU A 669 45.33 21.15 57.58
CA LEU A 669 46.38 20.65 58.47
C LEU A 669 47.73 21.32 58.21
N ARG A 670 48.09 21.58 56.96
CA ARG A 670 49.32 22.32 56.62
C ARG A 670 49.25 23.77 57.08
N LEU A 671 48.13 24.44 56.88
CA LEU A 671 47.90 25.80 57.39
C LEU A 671 47.96 25.84 58.92
N ALA A 672 47.31 24.90 59.60
CA ALA A 672 47.33 24.80 61.06
C ALA A 672 48.76 24.55 61.58
N ARG A 673 49.53 23.67 60.93
CA ARG A 673 50.96 23.47 61.24
C ARG A 673 51.76 24.75 61.00
N HIS A 674 51.54 25.46 59.90
CA HIS A 674 52.24 26.71 59.61
C HIS A 674 51.89 27.82 60.62
N LEU A 675 50.62 27.93 61.05
CA LEU A 675 50.20 28.86 62.10
C LEU A 675 50.81 28.50 63.45
N ARG A 676 50.83 27.20 63.80
CA ARG A 676 51.49 26.72 65.01
C ARG A 676 52.99 27.03 64.98
N ASP A 677 53.67 26.72 63.89
CA ASP A 677 55.12 26.88 63.76
C ASP A 677 55.54 28.38 63.66
N THR A 678 54.63 29.27 63.23
CA THR A 678 54.84 30.73 63.30
C THR A 678 54.60 31.28 64.70
N LEU A 679 53.58 30.80 65.42
CA LEU A 679 53.34 31.15 66.82
C LEU A 679 54.48 30.70 67.75
N THR A 680 54.99 29.47 67.58
CA THR A 680 56.14 28.99 68.37
C THR A 680 57.44 29.72 68.05
N ARG A 681 57.56 30.32 66.85
CA ARG A 681 58.70 31.17 66.49
C ARG A 681 58.57 32.62 67.01
N ALA A 682 57.34 33.06 67.34
CA ALA A 682 57.06 34.39 67.86
C ALA A 682 57.16 34.48 69.40
N THR A 683 57.23 33.35 70.11
CA THR A 683 57.53 33.32 71.56
C THR A 683 59.05 33.42 71.77
N PRO A 684 59.59 34.51 72.36
CA PRO A 684 61.00 34.60 72.67
C PRO A 684 61.36 33.60 73.78
N PRO A 685 62.61 33.06 73.80
CA PRO A 685 63.04 32.19 74.89
C PRO A 685 63.12 33.01 76.19
N GLU A 686 62.50 32.50 77.25
CA GLU A 686 62.73 32.97 78.61
C GLU A 686 64.22 32.82 78.94
N VAL A 687 64.89 33.94 79.16
CA VAL A 687 66.27 33.97 79.64
C VAL A 687 66.24 33.57 81.11
N ALA A 688 66.71 32.37 81.42
CA ALA A 688 66.96 31.94 82.80
C ALA A 688 68.16 32.72 83.35
N THR A 689 67.91 33.64 84.28
CA THR A 689 68.91 34.24 85.15
C THR A 689 68.90 33.54 86.51
N ALA A 690 69.91 32.72 86.77
CA ALA A 690 70.63 32.54 88.05
C ALA A 690 71.51 31.29 87.97
#